data_AF-A3NU13-F1
#
_entry.id   AF-A3NU13-F1
#
_cell.length_a   1.000
_cell.length_b   1.000
_cell.length_c   1.000
_cell.angle_alpha   90.00
_cell.angle_beta   90.00
_cell.angle_gamma   90.00
#
_symmetry.space_group_name_H-M   'P 1'
#
loop_
_entity.id
_entity.type
_entity.pdbx_description
1 polymer ?
#
loop_
_entity_poly.entity_id
_entity_poly.type
_entity_poly.pdbx_seq_one_letter_code
_entity_poly.pdbx_strand_id
1 'polypeptide(L)'
;MTADPRHPSIVELADAAGLDAHWIDASGFARRVGDDMLAALLDALGYPCDTRAARAESAARLAAHAQAAPRLVTGDVDAPLTLPASLGRPGACYRVTLENGDAVAGRFAQPAGAAVLPPLATPGYHVLDTGEQRTTLAIAPPSAWTPADAMRAAAAGGRERPPPWGLAAQLYGLRREADGGIGDFTALAACARAAARRGAHALAISPTQAAFPALPERDSPYSPSSRLWRNAAYIDVETVLGAHAARAAIADAGLAAQWSALTRAPLVDWPGAVPAKLRVLRLLFDRWRARAPTGADAGPRAFARFRARHAGALDAHATFDALQACCIDNGIGADWRRWPPAWRTPDAPDVAAFARAHAHDIAFHAFLQWQAARGLAAAQRAARGRGMAIGLIADLPVGCDAAGSDAWRDGDAMLRGLSIGAPADPFNARGQAWGVTTWTPTALRARGFAPFVECLRAGFAHAGGVRIDHVLGLARLWVVRDGAPPRDGAYLRYPRDDLLRLAALESFRHRAIVIGEDLGTVPADFRARIAARGIVGLRALWFERDPAGAFRAPGDWDRHAAATSSTHDLPTVAGWWRGVDLGWRWRAAASASACAPASSLSPASDAEAEANAPPARPGESEVAGPDALPPEVRHMRRAERAALWRALQQAGVAARGQKMPPRDAPPVGAILAYVAQAPAPLAIFPLEDLLALEGQPNVPGPPCGHPNWRRRMPRSVDALFDAPARTRIAAVRRARKRAR
;
A
#
# COMPACT_ATOMS: atom_id res chain seq x y z
N MET A 1 2.56 -43.80 4.67
CA MET A 1 3.84 -43.88 3.93
C MET A 1 4.76 -42.83 4.50
N THR A 2 5.80 -43.25 5.21
CA THR A 2 6.83 -42.36 5.75
C THR A 2 7.69 -41.84 4.60
N ALA A 3 7.75 -40.52 4.42
CA ALA A 3 8.58 -39.85 3.42
C ALA A 3 10.06 -40.26 3.57
N ASP A 4 10.75 -40.56 2.46
CA ASP A 4 12.22 -40.68 2.47
C ASP A 4 12.80 -39.26 2.34
N PRO A 5 13.42 -38.69 3.40
CA PRO A 5 13.97 -37.34 3.37
C PRO A 5 15.08 -37.16 2.32
N ARG A 6 15.62 -38.25 1.74
CA ARG A 6 16.62 -38.20 0.66
C ARG A 6 16.00 -38.00 -0.72
N HIS A 7 14.69 -38.22 -0.88
CA HIS A 7 13.99 -38.14 -2.16
C HIS A 7 12.62 -37.47 -2.03
N PRO A 8 12.55 -36.18 -1.68
CA PRO A 8 11.28 -35.48 -1.55
C PRO A 8 10.54 -35.43 -2.90
N SER A 9 9.24 -35.66 -2.84
CA SER A 9 8.31 -35.35 -3.91
C SER A 9 8.25 -33.84 -4.16
N ILE A 10 7.71 -33.44 -5.31
CA ILE A 10 7.55 -32.02 -5.63
C ILE A 10 6.62 -31.29 -4.66
N VAL A 11 5.58 -31.98 -4.15
CA VAL A 11 4.64 -31.41 -3.19
C VAL A 11 5.31 -31.21 -1.83
N GLU A 12 6.14 -32.16 -1.38
CA GLU A 12 6.92 -32.02 -0.13
C GLU A 12 7.95 -30.90 -0.24
N LEU A 13 8.62 -30.77 -1.39
CA LEU A 13 9.57 -29.68 -1.63
C LEU A 13 8.85 -28.31 -1.69
N ALA A 14 7.70 -28.24 -2.37
CA ALA A 14 6.85 -27.06 -2.41
C ALA A 14 6.41 -26.64 -1.00
N ASP A 15 5.95 -27.58 -0.18
CA ASP A 15 5.56 -27.30 1.20
C ASP A 15 6.75 -26.80 2.04
N ALA A 16 7.92 -27.43 1.93
CA ALA A 16 9.13 -26.98 2.59
C ALA A 16 9.56 -25.55 2.16
N ALA A 17 9.34 -25.19 0.88
CA ALA A 17 9.57 -23.84 0.36
C ALA A 17 8.48 -22.83 0.74
N GLY A 18 7.36 -23.29 1.32
CA GLY A 18 6.23 -22.46 1.72
C GLY A 18 5.17 -22.26 0.66
N LEU A 19 5.16 -23.05 -0.42
CA LEU A 19 4.12 -23.01 -1.46
C LEU A 19 2.97 -23.96 -1.09
N ASP A 20 1.75 -23.43 -1.05
CA ASP A 20 0.54 -24.22 -0.82
C ASP A 20 0.15 -24.98 -2.10
N ALA A 21 0.38 -26.30 -2.13
CA ALA A 21 -0.06 -27.15 -3.24
C ALA A 21 -1.59 -27.32 -3.30
N HIS A 22 -2.29 -27.07 -2.19
CA HIS A 22 -3.74 -27.15 -2.07
C HIS A 22 -4.29 -25.88 -1.42
N TRP A 23 -5.41 -25.36 -1.95
CA TRP A 23 -6.03 -24.15 -1.43
C TRP A 23 -7.54 -24.16 -1.67
N ILE A 24 -8.27 -23.25 -1.02
CA ILE A 24 -9.72 -23.09 -1.16
C ILE A 24 -10.01 -21.82 -1.97
N ASP A 25 -10.79 -21.95 -3.04
CA ASP A 25 -11.17 -20.82 -3.88
C ASP A 25 -12.27 -19.94 -3.26
N ALA A 26 -12.56 -18.81 -3.91
CA ALA A 26 -13.57 -17.86 -3.43
C ALA A 26 -15.00 -18.44 -3.38
N SER A 27 -15.24 -19.58 -4.04
CA SER A 27 -16.53 -20.30 -4.00
C SER A 27 -16.55 -21.42 -2.96
N GLY A 28 -15.46 -21.61 -2.22
CA GLY A 28 -15.33 -22.64 -1.19
C GLY A 28 -14.87 -24.00 -1.71
N PHE A 29 -14.45 -24.11 -2.98
CA PHE A 29 -13.98 -25.39 -3.54
C PHE A 29 -12.48 -25.58 -3.34
N ALA A 30 -12.10 -26.82 -3.01
CA ALA A 30 -10.69 -27.20 -2.96
C ALA A 30 -10.07 -27.23 -4.36
N ARG A 31 -8.86 -26.68 -4.46
CA ARG A 31 -8.04 -26.61 -5.67
C ARG A 31 -6.67 -27.21 -5.40
N ARG A 32 -6.08 -27.82 -6.43
CA ARG A 32 -4.71 -28.37 -6.42
C ARG A 32 -3.89 -27.67 -7.49
N VAL A 33 -2.69 -27.23 -7.14
CA VAL A 33 -1.71 -26.68 -8.09
C VAL A 33 -1.05 -27.84 -8.83
N GLY A 34 -0.91 -27.72 -10.16
CA GLY A 34 -0.25 -28.75 -10.98
C GLY A 34 1.25 -28.86 -10.69
N ASP A 35 1.81 -30.06 -10.82
CA ASP A 35 3.21 -30.36 -10.51
C ASP A 35 4.17 -29.50 -11.35
N ASP A 36 3.95 -29.38 -12.66
CA ASP A 36 4.76 -28.53 -13.55
C ASP A 36 4.76 -27.05 -13.10
N MET A 37 3.63 -26.59 -12.56
CA MET A 37 3.53 -25.23 -12.05
C MET A 37 4.31 -25.06 -10.74
N LEU A 38 4.17 -26.02 -9.82
CA LEU A 38 4.96 -26.04 -8.60
C LEU A 38 6.46 -26.07 -8.92
N ALA A 39 6.87 -26.85 -9.93
CA ALA A 39 8.27 -26.98 -10.32
C ALA A 39 8.85 -25.64 -10.75
N ALA A 40 8.12 -24.95 -11.62
CA ALA A 40 8.60 -23.71 -12.18
C ALA A 40 8.36 -22.49 -11.25
N LEU A 41 7.56 -22.62 -10.18
CA LEU A 41 7.53 -21.67 -9.07
C LEU A 41 8.71 -21.91 -8.09
N LEU A 42 9.02 -23.17 -7.81
CA LEU A 42 10.19 -23.56 -7.00
C LEU A 42 11.49 -23.08 -7.65
N ASP A 43 11.63 -23.26 -8.96
CA ASP A 43 12.78 -22.78 -9.72
C ASP A 43 12.95 -21.25 -9.61
N ALA A 44 11.86 -20.50 -9.79
CA ALA A 44 11.87 -19.04 -9.64
C ALA A 44 12.20 -18.57 -8.21
N LEU A 45 11.91 -19.39 -7.20
CA LEU A 45 12.32 -19.15 -5.80
C LEU A 45 13.78 -19.57 -5.52
N GLY A 46 14.51 -20.07 -6.52
CA GLY A 46 15.89 -20.53 -6.39
C GLY A 46 16.03 -21.96 -5.88
N TYR A 47 14.99 -22.80 -6.06
CA TYR A 47 14.97 -24.21 -5.67
C TYR A 47 14.74 -25.13 -6.88
N PRO A 48 15.75 -25.34 -7.73
CA PRO A 48 15.66 -26.28 -8.85
C PRO A 48 15.21 -27.66 -8.39
N CYS A 49 14.36 -28.30 -9.20
CA CYS A 49 13.67 -29.54 -8.84
C CYS A 49 13.42 -30.48 -10.04
N ASP A 50 14.08 -30.24 -11.16
CA ASP A 50 13.99 -30.98 -12.42
C ASP A 50 14.47 -32.44 -12.28
N THR A 51 15.51 -32.67 -11.48
CA THR A 51 16.08 -33.99 -11.20
C THR A 51 15.89 -34.40 -9.74
N ARG A 52 16.01 -35.70 -9.45
CA ARG A 52 16.00 -36.21 -8.07
C ARG A 52 17.14 -35.61 -7.23
N ALA A 53 18.31 -35.40 -7.82
CA ALA A 53 19.46 -34.79 -7.16
C ALA A 53 19.20 -33.32 -6.82
N ALA A 54 18.69 -32.54 -7.78
CA ALA A 54 18.32 -31.13 -7.56
C ALA A 54 17.27 -30.98 -6.46
N ARG A 55 16.26 -31.86 -6.41
CA ARG A 55 15.26 -31.86 -5.33
C ARG A 55 15.88 -32.11 -3.95
N ALA A 56 16.79 -33.07 -3.83
CA ALA A 56 17.48 -33.36 -2.59
C ALA A 56 18.36 -32.17 -2.13
N GLU A 57 19.09 -31.54 -3.05
CA GLU A 57 19.90 -30.36 -2.76
C GLU A 57 19.05 -29.15 -2.34
N SER A 58 17.96 -28.88 -3.06
CA SER A 58 17.01 -27.83 -2.72
C SER A 58 16.37 -28.05 -1.34
N ALA A 59 16.00 -29.27 -1.00
CA ALA A 59 15.48 -29.61 0.33
C ALA A 59 16.54 -29.42 1.43
N ALA A 60 17.80 -29.82 1.18
CA ALA A 60 18.89 -29.60 2.12
C ALA A 60 19.14 -28.10 2.35
N ARG A 61 19.09 -27.28 1.30
CA ARG A 61 19.21 -25.82 1.38
C ARG A 61 18.07 -25.19 2.18
N LEU A 62 16.82 -25.63 1.98
CA LEU A 62 15.67 -25.18 2.77
C LEU A 62 15.82 -25.54 4.25
N ALA A 63 16.26 -26.77 4.55
CA ALA A 63 16.52 -27.21 5.91
C ALA A 63 17.63 -26.38 6.58
N ALA A 64 18.73 -26.09 5.86
CA ALA A 64 19.81 -25.25 6.36
C ALA A 64 19.31 -23.82 6.66
N HIS A 65 18.50 -23.22 5.78
CA HIS A 65 17.88 -21.92 6.05
C HIS A 65 16.98 -21.92 7.29
N ALA A 66 16.23 -23.00 7.53
CA ALA A 66 15.36 -23.12 8.70
C ALA A 66 16.14 -23.25 10.01
N GLN A 67 17.37 -23.80 9.97
CA GLN A 67 18.25 -23.99 11.13
C GLN A 67 19.17 -22.80 11.41
N ALA A 68 19.37 -21.90 10.44
CA ALA A 68 20.23 -20.74 10.58
C ALA A 68 19.84 -19.86 11.78
N ALA A 69 20.83 -19.33 12.50
CA ALA A 69 20.61 -18.41 13.62
C ALA A 69 19.88 -17.14 13.14
N PRO A 70 18.66 -16.85 13.64
CA PRO A 70 17.94 -15.67 13.19
C PRO A 70 18.55 -14.40 13.77
N ARG A 71 18.57 -13.33 12.97
CA ARG A 71 19.03 -12.00 13.41
C ARG A 71 18.06 -11.31 14.36
N LEU A 72 16.78 -11.69 14.30
CA LEU A 72 15.72 -11.15 15.14
C LEU A 72 14.73 -12.25 15.51
N VAL A 73 14.35 -12.29 16.79
CA VAL A 73 13.29 -13.16 17.32
C VAL A 73 12.15 -12.31 17.85
N THR A 74 10.91 -12.61 17.47
CA THR A 74 9.74 -11.89 17.97
C THR A 74 9.12 -12.59 19.17
N GLY A 75 8.62 -11.81 20.13
CA GLY A 75 7.90 -12.30 21.30
C GLY A 75 6.75 -11.37 21.67
N ASP A 76 5.94 -11.80 22.62
CA ASP A 76 4.86 -11.00 23.20
C ASP A 76 5.26 -10.55 24.60
N VAL A 77 4.85 -9.34 25.01
CA VAL A 77 5.03 -8.93 26.41
C VAL A 77 4.39 -9.92 27.37
N ASP A 78 5.01 -10.09 28.53
CA ASP A 78 4.54 -10.95 29.61
C ASP A 78 4.35 -12.43 29.23
N ALA A 79 4.86 -12.86 28.07
CA ALA A 79 4.87 -14.24 27.64
C ALA A 79 6.30 -14.81 27.63
N PRO A 80 6.51 -16.08 28.04
CA PRO A 80 7.80 -16.74 27.90
C PRO A 80 8.14 -16.90 26.42
N LEU A 81 9.43 -16.71 26.07
CA LEU A 81 9.90 -16.78 24.69
C LEU A 81 10.78 -18.01 24.48
N THR A 82 10.27 -18.98 23.72
CA THR A 82 11.05 -20.14 23.28
C THR A 82 12.03 -19.71 22.19
N LEU A 83 13.33 -19.94 22.42
CA LEU A 83 14.37 -19.59 21.47
C LEU A 83 14.66 -20.76 20.51
N PRO A 84 14.99 -20.47 19.24
CA PRO A 84 15.61 -21.43 18.35
C PRO A 84 16.84 -22.10 18.98
N ALA A 85 17.03 -23.39 18.72
CA ALA A 85 18.17 -24.15 19.23
C ALA A 85 19.53 -23.57 18.81
N SER A 86 19.57 -22.84 17.69
CA SER A 86 20.75 -22.12 17.22
C SER A 86 21.11 -20.89 18.07
N LEU A 87 20.21 -20.39 18.93
CA LEU A 87 20.40 -19.19 19.74
C LEU A 87 20.71 -19.43 21.21
N GLY A 88 20.15 -20.49 21.78
CA GLY A 88 20.24 -20.74 23.22
C GLY A 88 20.26 -22.22 23.53
N ARG A 89 21.10 -22.59 24.50
CA ARG A 89 21.12 -23.94 25.09
C ARG A 89 20.36 -23.91 26.42
N PRO A 90 19.53 -24.92 26.74
CA PRO A 90 18.86 -25.02 28.03
C PRO A 90 19.85 -24.84 29.20
N GLY A 91 19.53 -23.98 30.18
CA GLY A 91 20.38 -23.70 31.35
C GLY A 91 21.60 -22.79 31.13
N ALA A 92 21.90 -22.43 29.88
CA ALA A 92 22.95 -21.47 29.57
C ALA A 92 22.61 -20.08 30.11
N CYS A 93 23.65 -19.33 30.49
CA CYS A 93 23.50 -17.95 30.94
C CYS A 93 23.14 -17.03 29.76
N TYR A 94 22.36 -16.00 30.03
CA TYR A 94 22.06 -14.94 29.08
C TYR A 94 22.09 -13.57 29.76
N ARG A 95 22.24 -12.53 28.94
CA ARG A 95 22.00 -11.14 29.29
C ARG A 95 21.14 -10.48 28.23
N VAL A 96 20.00 -9.92 28.61
CA VAL A 96 19.18 -9.06 27.76
C VAL A 96 19.45 -7.61 28.14
N THR A 97 19.89 -6.81 27.17
CA THR A 97 19.92 -5.34 27.29
C THR A 97 18.62 -4.81 26.72
N LEU A 98 17.77 -4.25 27.59
CA LEU A 98 16.50 -3.65 27.22
C LEU A 98 16.73 -2.34 26.45
N GLU A 99 15.71 -1.90 25.71
CA GLU A 99 15.83 -0.72 24.83
C GLU A 99 16.05 0.58 25.64
N ASN A 100 15.56 0.60 26.88
CA ASN A 100 15.74 1.70 27.82
C ASN A 100 17.14 1.71 28.48
N GLY A 101 18.00 0.72 28.21
CA GLY A 101 19.35 0.59 28.76
C GLY A 101 19.45 -0.34 29.98
N ASP A 102 18.34 -0.77 30.56
CA ASP A 102 18.35 -1.72 31.68
C ASP A 102 18.83 -3.10 31.23
N ALA A 103 19.34 -3.90 32.16
CA ALA A 103 19.82 -5.25 31.87
C ALA A 103 19.14 -6.30 32.74
N VAL A 104 18.70 -7.38 32.10
CA VAL A 104 18.18 -8.58 32.75
C VAL A 104 19.12 -9.73 32.44
N ALA A 105 19.68 -10.36 33.47
CA ALA A 105 20.53 -11.55 33.31
C ALA A 105 19.89 -12.75 34.00
N GLY A 106 20.15 -13.94 33.48
CA GLY A 106 19.57 -15.16 34.01
C GLY A 106 20.09 -16.40 33.31
N ARG A 107 19.40 -17.51 33.51
CA ARG A 107 19.62 -18.78 32.80
C ARG A 107 18.36 -19.18 32.07
N PHE A 108 18.49 -19.72 30.86
CA PHE A 108 17.33 -20.21 30.13
C PHE A 108 16.65 -21.35 30.90
N ALA A 109 15.32 -21.27 31.02
CA ALA A 109 14.51 -22.38 31.51
C ALA A 109 14.55 -23.54 30.51
N GLN A 110 14.22 -24.75 30.98
CA GLN A 110 14.37 -26.00 30.23
C GLN A 110 13.08 -26.83 30.06
N PRO A 111 11.91 -26.24 29.75
CA PRO A 111 10.73 -27.05 29.50
C PRO A 111 10.93 -27.89 28.23
N ALA A 112 10.76 -29.21 28.34
CA ALA A 112 10.86 -30.17 27.23
C ALA A 112 12.16 -30.06 26.40
N GLY A 113 13.28 -29.67 27.02
CA GLY A 113 14.59 -29.58 26.36
C GLY A 113 14.81 -28.35 25.47
N ALA A 114 13.89 -27.38 25.46
CA ALA A 114 14.05 -26.11 24.73
C ALA A 114 14.59 -25.01 25.64
N ALA A 115 15.39 -24.08 25.07
CA ALA A 115 15.82 -22.88 25.78
C ALA A 115 14.68 -21.86 25.81
N VAL A 116 14.19 -21.53 27.00
CA VAL A 116 13.09 -20.55 27.17
C VAL A 116 13.57 -19.34 27.98
N LEU A 117 13.42 -18.16 27.39
CA LEU A 117 13.62 -16.88 28.04
C LEU A 117 12.38 -16.53 28.89
N PRO A 118 12.54 -16.15 30.17
CA PRO A 118 11.43 -15.65 30.99
C PRO A 118 10.72 -14.45 30.37
N PRO A 119 9.45 -14.20 30.73
CA PRO A 119 8.68 -13.08 30.22
C PRO A 119 9.38 -11.72 30.36
N LEU A 120 9.28 -10.90 29.32
CA LEU A 120 9.72 -9.49 29.33
C LEU A 120 8.50 -8.58 29.36
N ALA A 121 8.45 -7.67 30.33
CA ALA A 121 7.29 -6.78 30.54
C ALA A 121 7.31 -5.52 29.65
N THR A 122 8.45 -5.19 29.04
CA THR A 122 8.63 -3.98 28.25
C THR A 122 8.54 -4.32 26.76
N PRO A 123 7.59 -3.74 26.00
CA PRO A 123 7.63 -3.82 24.54
C PRO A 123 8.81 -3.02 23.98
N GLY A 124 9.47 -3.52 22.94
CA GLY A 124 10.58 -2.82 22.33
C GLY A 124 11.54 -3.72 21.54
N TYR A 125 12.63 -3.11 21.08
CA TYR A 125 13.74 -3.82 20.47
C TYR A 125 14.88 -3.95 21.49
N HIS A 126 15.14 -5.17 21.95
CA HIS A 126 16.15 -5.49 22.95
C HIS A 126 17.28 -6.30 22.34
N VAL A 127 18.39 -6.43 23.04
CA VAL A 127 19.54 -7.23 22.60
C VAL A 127 19.75 -8.39 23.56
N LEU A 128 19.59 -9.61 23.06
CA LEU A 128 19.96 -10.84 23.75
C LEU A 128 21.44 -11.14 23.46
N ASP A 129 22.22 -11.31 24.51
CA ASP A 129 23.60 -11.78 24.49
C ASP A 129 23.69 -13.11 25.23
N THR A 130 24.07 -14.18 24.54
CA THR A 130 24.26 -15.52 25.11
C THR A 130 25.73 -15.87 25.34
N GLY A 131 26.64 -14.90 25.17
CA GLY A 131 28.09 -15.09 25.18
C GLY A 131 28.64 -15.63 23.85
N GLU A 132 27.88 -16.47 23.15
CA GLU A 132 28.24 -16.99 21.82
C GLU A 132 27.81 -16.04 20.70
N GLN A 133 26.68 -15.35 20.86
CA GLN A 133 26.11 -14.47 19.84
C GLN A 133 25.23 -13.37 20.43
N ARG A 134 25.00 -12.33 19.62
CA ARG A 134 24.05 -11.25 19.90
C ARG A 134 22.90 -11.26 18.91
N THR A 135 21.68 -11.24 19.42
CA THR A 135 20.45 -11.30 18.62
C THR A 135 19.46 -10.24 19.08
N THR A 136 18.74 -9.63 18.14
CA THR A 136 17.67 -8.69 18.48
C THR A 136 16.42 -9.44 18.95
N LEU A 137 15.82 -9.00 20.05
CA LEU A 137 14.49 -9.41 20.47
C LEU A 137 13.50 -8.30 20.16
N ALA A 138 12.44 -8.59 19.40
CA ALA A 138 11.32 -7.66 19.19
C ALA A 138 10.14 -8.11 20.04
N ILE A 139 9.92 -7.46 21.17
CA ILE A 139 8.83 -7.78 22.10
C ILE A 139 7.65 -6.88 21.78
N ALA A 140 6.57 -7.48 21.28
CA ALA A 140 5.38 -6.78 20.82
C ALA A 140 4.40 -6.52 21.98
N PRO A 141 3.70 -5.37 21.96
CA PRO A 141 2.60 -5.11 22.88
C PRO A 141 1.41 -6.05 22.59
N PRO A 142 0.43 -6.17 23.52
CA PRO A 142 -0.74 -7.03 23.31
C PRO A 142 -1.55 -6.61 22.08
N SER A 143 -1.63 -5.30 21.82
CA SER A 143 -2.31 -4.73 20.67
C SER A 143 -1.54 -3.56 20.05
N ALA A 144 -1.77 -3.33 18.76
CA ALA A 144 -1.49 -2.10 18.04
C ALA A 144 -2.21 -0.91 18.68
N TRP A 145 -1.80 0.31 18.30
CA TRP A 145 -2.49 1.54 18.68
C TRP A 145 -3.86 1.61 18.00
N THR A 146 -4.94 1.74 18.78
CA THR A 146 -6.31 1.66 18.22
C THR A 146 -6.92 3.04 17.94
N PRO A 147 -8.01 3.13 17.13
CA PRO A 147 -8.78 4.37 17.02
C PRO A 147 -9.28 4.91 18.37
N ALA A 148 -9.59 4.01 19.31
CA ALA A 148 -9.99 4.40 20.67
C ALA A 148 -8.83 5.04 21.45
N ASP A 149 -7.60 4.51 21.33
CA ASP A 149 -6.40 5.12 21.92
C ASP A 149 -6.13 6.51 21.35
N ALA A 150 -6.22 6.67 20.03
CA ALA A 150 -6.07 7.96 19.37
C ALA A 150 -7.10 8.98 19.88
N MET A 151 -8.36 8.57 20.03
CA MET A 151 -9.43 9.41 20.53
C MET A 151 -9.24 9.80 22.01
N ARG A 152 -8.83 8.84 22.86
CA ARG A 152 -8.49 9.12 24.27
C ARG A 152 -7.34 10.11 24.38
N ALA A 153 -6.27 9.89 23.63
CA ALA A 153 -5.12 10.78 23.61
C ALA A 153 -5.44 12.20 23.12
N ALA A 154 -6.48 12.36 22.29
CA ALA A 154 -6.92 13.66 21.77
C ALA A 154 -8.04 14.34 22.59
N ALA A 155 -8.56 13.69 23.64
CA ALA A 155 -9.64 14.23 24.46
C ALA A 155 -9.08 15.03 25.65
N ALA A 156 -9.15 16.37 25.58
CA ALA A 156 -9.03 17.21 26.77
C ALA A 156 -10.37 17.17 27.54
N GLY A 157 -10.38 16.63 28.76
CA GLY A 157 -11.53 16.75 29.68
C GLY A 157 -12.53 15.60 29.74
N GLY A 158 -12.15 14.36 29.42
CA GLY A 158 -12.87 13.15 29.86
C GLY A 158 -14.28 12.91 29.28
N ARG A 159 -14.78 13.73 28.37
CA ARG A 159 -16.11 13.52 27.75
C ARG A 159 -16.06 12.40 26.72
N GLU A 160 -16.98 11.46 26.86
CA GLU A 160 -17.21 10.39 25.91
C GLU A 160 -17.55 10.97 24.52
N ARG A 161 -16.79 10.59 23.48
CA ARG A 161 -16.96 11.06 22.10
C ARG A 161 -17.58 9.96 21.25
N PRO A 162 -18.39 10.30 20.23
CA PRO A 162 -18.85 9.30 19.26
C PRO A 162 -17.64 8.68 18.55
N PRO A 163 -17.72 7.41 18.12
CA PRO A 163 -16.61 6.77 17.46
C PRO A 163 -16.23 7.51 16.16
N PRO A 164 -14.93 7.66 15.87
CA PRO A 164 -14.42 8.60 14.87
C PRO A 164 -14.90 8.28 13.46
N TRP A 165 -14.91 9.30 12.62
CA TRP A 165 -15.07 9.17 11.17
C TRP A 165 -14.01 10.01 10.45
N GLY A 166 -13.77 9.69 9.19
CA GLY A 166 -12.81 10.36 8.33
C GLY A 166 -13.21 10.36 6.86
N LEU A 167 -12.34 10.93 6.04
CA LEU A 167 -12.46 10.92 4.59
C LEU A 167 -11.31 10.14 3.96
N ALA A 168 -11.45 9.72 2.72
CA ALA A 168 -10.35 9.22 1.89
C ALA A 168 -10.17 10.12 0.66
N ALA A 169 -8.93 10.46 0.31
CA ALA A 169 -8.60 11.33 -0.81
C ALA A 169 -7.52 10.71 -1.70
N GLN A 170 -7.76 10.72 -3.01
CA GLN A 170 -6.72 10.49 -4.00
C GLN A 170 -5.87 11.76 -4.11
N LEU A 171 -4.64 11.75 -3.58
CA LEU A 171 -3.81 12.95 -3.41
C LEU A 171 -3.57 13.66 -4.75
N TYR A 172 -3.20 12.90 -5.78
CA TYR A 172 -2.96 13.41 -7.13
C TYR A 172 -4.17 14.19 -7.69
N GLY A 173 -5.38 13.85 -7.26
CA GLY A 173 -6.62 14.43 -7.74
C GLY A 173 -7.03 15.72 -7.02
N LEU A 174 -6.42 16.05 -5.88
CA LEU A 174 -6.72 17.31 -5.19
C LEU A 174 -6.33 18.52 -6.06
N ARG A 175 -7.02 19.64 -5.86
CA ARG A 175 -6.77 20.87 -6.62
C ARG A 175 -6.54 22.08 -5.74
N ARG A 176 -5.63 22.94 -6.17
CA ARG A 176 -5.49 24.32 -5.69
C ARG A 176 -4.99 25.20 -6.83
N GLU A 177 -4.94 26.50 -6.61
CA GLU A 177 -4.32 27.41 -7.57
C GLU A 177 -2.83 27.07 -7.74
N ALA A 178 -2.35 27.17 -8.98
CA ALA A 178 -0.95 26.97 -9.38
C ALA A 178 -0.33 25.57 -9.07
N ASP A 179 -1.14 24.52 -8.90
CA ASP A 179 -0.65 23.16 -8.58
C ASP A 179 0.11 22.44 -9.72
N GLY A 180 0.08 22.99 -10.94
CA GLY A 180 0.75 22.42 -12.10
C GLY A 180 0.08 21.13 -12.59
N GLY A 181 -1.20 20.91 -12.26
CA GLY A 181 -2.00 19.78 -12.74
C GLY A 181 -1.99 18.54 -11.86
N ILE A 182 -1.21 18.52 -10.76
CA ILE A 182 -1.14 17.41 -9.80
C ILE A 182 -1.36 17.95 -8.39
N GLY A 183 -2.31 17.37 -7.66
CA GLY A 183 -2.53 17.71 -6.25
C GLY A 183 -1.29 17.45 -5.40
N ASP A 184 -0.93 18.42 -4.56
CA ASP A 184 0.31 18.42 -3.79
C ASP A 184 0.08 18.39 -2.27
N PHE A 185 1.17 18.34 -1.50
CA PHE A 185 1.09 18.30 -0.03
C PHE A 185 0.45 19.55 0.58
N THR A 186 0.45 20.70 -0.12
CA THR A 186 -0.25 21.91 0.35
C THR A 186 -1.76 21.77 0.17
N ALA A 187 -2.21 21.25 -0.98
CA ALA A 187 -3.61 20.89 -1.20
C ALA A 187 -4.08 19.82 -0.19
N LEU A 188 -3.23 18.85 0.13
CA LEU A 188 -3.51 17.86 1.19
C LEU A 188 -3.70 18.50 2.56
N ALA A 189 -2.78 19.39 2.95
CA ALA A 189 -2.88 20.13 4.21
C ALA A 189 -4.17 20.97 4.28
N ALA A 190 -4.54 21.62 3.18
CA ALA A 190 -5.79 22.37 3.09
C ALA A 190 -7.01 21.44 3.24
N CYS A 191 -7.00 20.27 2.60
CA CYS A 191 -8.10 19.31 2.64
C CYS A 191 -8.28 18.76 4.06
N ALA A 192 -7.17 18.38 4.71
CA ALA A 192 -7.17 17.92 6.09
C ALA A 192 -7.76 18.97 7.05
N ARG A 193 -7.35 20.25 6.90
CA ARG A 193 -7.94 21.36 7.70
C ARG A 193 -9.43 21.52 7.45
N ALA A 194 -9.85 21.47 6.19
CA ALA A 194 -11.25 21.64 5.83
C ALA A 194 -12.13 20.49 6.36
N ALA A 195 -11.64 19.25 6.31
CA ALA A 195 -12.30 18.09 6.89
C ALA A 195 -12.34 18.15 8.42
N ALA A 196 -11.23 18.53 9.07
CA ALA A 196 -11.10 18.63 10.52
C ALA A 196 -12.09 19.64 11.12
N ARG A 197 -12.24 20.82 10.50
CA ARG A 197 -13.25 21.84 10.90
C ARG A 197 -14.68 21.31 10.87
N ARG A 198 -14.94 20.25 10.13
CA ARG A 198 -16.26 19.61 9.99
C ARG A 198 -16.41 18.39 10.90
N GLY A 199 -15.42 18.10 11.74
CA GLY A 199 -15.44 17.04 12.75
C GLY A 199 -14.92 15.69 12.28
N ALA A 200 -14.22 15.63 11.14
CA ALA A 200 -13.47 14.44 10.76
C ALA A 200 -12.24 14.29 11.68
N HIS A 201 -11.93 13.05 12.06
CA HIS A 201 -10.76 12.70 12.87
C HIS A 201 -9.63 12.07 12.08
N ALA A 202 -9.90 11.69 10.82
CA ALA A 202 -8.92 11.10 9.92
C ALA A 202 -9.09 11.58 8.46
N LEU A 203 -7.99 11.56 7.72
CA LEU A 203 -7.97 11.67 6.26
C LEU A 203 -7.03 10.58 5.70
N ALA A 204 -7.61 9.50 5.18
CA ALA A 204 -6.85 8.50 4.43
C ALA A 204 -6.43 9.06 3.07
N ILE A 205 -5.22 8.72 2.63
CA ILE A 205 -4.65 9.22 1.37
C ILE A 205 -4.21 8.06 0.50
N SER A 206 -4.32 8.21 -0.81
CA SER A 206 -3.68 7.30 -1.77
C SER A 206 -2.18 7.13 -1.46
N PRO A 207 -1.55 6.03 -1.89
CA PRO A 207 -0.11 5.84 -1.69
C PRO A 207 0.70 7.05 -2.18
N THR A 208 1.72 7.41 -1.40
CA THR A 208 2.62 8.56 -1.67
C THR A 208 4.05 8.13 -1.97
N GLN A 209 4.25 6.82 -2.12
CA GLN A 209 5.51 6.12 -2.36
C GLN A 209 6.18 6.61 -3.65
N ALA A 210 7.50 6.55 -3.72
CA ALA A 210 8.24 7.04 -4.87
C ALA A 210 7.84 6.28 -6.15
N ALA A 211 7.37 7.02 -7.15
CA ALA A 211 7.15 6.53 -8.50
C ALA A 211 8.46 6.60 -9.31
N PHE A 212 8.37 6.67 -10.63
CA PHE A 212 9.52 6.78 -11.53
C PHE A 212 9.60 8.20 -12.14
N PRO A 213 10.51 9.07 -11.68
CA PRO A 213 10.66 10.41 -12.24
C PRO A 213 10.94 10.41 -13.76
N ALA A 214 11.67 9.42 -14.25
CA ALA A 214 12.04 9.26 -15.66
C ALA A 214 10.99 8.50 -16.50
N LEU A 215 9.97 7.90 -15.88
CA LEU A 215 8.89 7.15 -16.54
C LEU A 215 7.52 7.61 -16.01
N PRO A 216 7.15 8.89 -16.24
CA PRO A 216 5.96 9.49 -15.64
C PRO A 216 4.64 8.84 -16.09
N GLU A 217 4.63 8.08 -17.17
CA GLU A 217 3.50 7.26 -17.61
C GLU A 217 3.19 6.07 -16.69
N ARG A 218 4.12 5.67 -15.82
CA ARG A 218 3.89 4.67 -14.75
C ARG A 218 3.17 5.33 -13.57
N ASP A 219 1.90 5.63 -13.78
CA ASP A 219 1.07 6.45 -12.90
C ASP A 219 0.34 5.70 -11.78
N SER A 220 0.48 4.37 -11.70
CA SER A 220 -0.10 3.57 -10.63
C SER A 220 0.59 3.81 -9.28
N PRO A 221 -0.12 4.29 -8.25
CA PRO A 221 0.46 4.46 -6.92
C PRO A 221 0.74 3.11 -6.22
N TYR A 222 0.23 2.00 -6.77
CA TYR A 222 0.41 0.64 -6.24
C TYR A 222 1.57 -0.13 -6.87
N SER A 223 2.26 0.46 -7.85
CA SER A 223 3.49 -0.08 -8.45
C SER A 223 4.66 0.90 -8.28
N PRO A 224 4.99 1.32 -7.04
CA PRO A 224 6.04 2.31 -6.81
C PRO A 224 7.43 1.74 -7.12
N SER A 225 8.37 2.63 -7.45
CA SER A 225 9.81 2.32 -7.50
C SER A 225 10.35 1.96 -6.10
N SER A 226 9.86 2.63 -5.05
CA SER A 226 10.23 2.34 -3.67
C SER A 226 9.07 2.56 -2.71
N ARG A 227 8.91 1.64 -1.75
CA ARG A 227 7.99 1.75 -0.62
C ARG A 227 8.53 2.61 0.53
N LEU A 228 9.82 2.94 0.52
CA LEU A 228 10.48 3.73 1.56
C LEU A 228 10.37 5.23 1.28
N TRP A 229 10.50 5.61 0.01
CA TRP A 229 10.62 7.00 -0.43
C TRP A 229 9.29 7.61 -0.88
N ARG A 230 9.28 8.87 -1.32
CA ARG A 230 8.06 9.61 -1.69
C ARG A 230 8.08 10.11 -3.12
N ASN A 231 6.90 10.17 -3.73
CA ASN A 231 6.72 10.69 -5.08
C ASN A 231 6.96 12.20 -5.10
N ALA A 232 8.03 12.62 -5.79
CA ALA A 232 8.40 14.02 -5.95
C ALA A 232 7.32 14.87 -6.66
N ALA A 233 6.43 14.23 -7.43
CA ALA A 233 5.33 14.92 -8.11
C ALA A 233 4.36 15.64 -7.14
N TYR A 234 4.32 15.22 -5.87
CA TYR A 234 3.48 15.82 -4.84
C TYR A 234 4.13 16.99 -4.11
N ILE A 235 5.37 17.37 -4.45
CA ILE A 235 6.02 18.55 -3.88
C ILE A 235 5.33 19.81 -4.39
N ASP A 236 5.02 20.71 -3.45
CA ASP A 236 4.62 22.07 -3.75
C ASP A 236 5.88 22.92 -4.01
N VAL A 237 6.06 23.35 -5.25
CA VAL A 237 7.19 24.20 -5.68
C VAL A 237 7.26 25.52 -4.92
N GLU A 238 6.11 26.06 -4.47
CA GLU A 238 6.05 27.32 -3.72
C GLU A 238 6.62 27.18 -2.30
N THR A 239 6.66 25.97 -1.74
CA THR A 239 7.21 25.72 -0.39
C THR A 239 8.72 25.63 -0.35
N VAL A 240 9.40 25.56 -1.51
CA VAL A 240 10.85 25.41 -1.58
C VAL A 240 11.54 26.73 -1.22
N LEU A 241 11.24 27.80 -1.97
CA LEU A 241 11.83 29.14 -1.80
C LEU A 241 10.79 30.27 -1.70
N GLY A 242 9.49 29.94 -1.69
CA GLY A 242 8.38 30.88 -1.71
C GLY A 242 7.71 31.00 -3.08
N ALA A 243 6.45 31.46 -3.10
CA ALA A 243 5.63 31.55 -4.31
C ALA A 243 6.22 32.48 -5.39
N HIS A 244 6.88 33.58 -5.00
CA HIS A 244 7.55 34.47 -5.97
C HIS A 244 8.70 33.76 -6.70
N ALA A 245 9.55 33.04 -5.96
CA ALA A 245 10.66 32.29 -6.53
C ALA A 245 10.17 31.12 -7.42
N ALA A 246 9.08 30.47 -7.04
CA ALA A 246 8.44 29.43 -7.84
C ALA A 246 7.88 29.99 -9.16
N ARG A 247 7.16 31.12 -9.13
CA ARG A 247 6.68 31.78 -10.35
C ARG A 247 7.82 32.19 -11.28
N ALA A 248 8.89 32.77 -10.72
CA ALA A 248 10.09 33.07 -11.48
C ALA A 248 10.69 31.80 -12.11
N ALA A 249 10.87 30.72 -11.35
CA ALA A 249 11.39 29.46 -11.87
C ALA A 249 10.51 28.84 -12.98
N ILE A 250 9.18 28.94 -12.87
CA ILE A 250 8.25 28.51 -13.92
C ILE A 250 8.45 29.35 -15.20
N ALA A 251 8.61 30.67 -15.07
CA ALA A 251 8.85 31.56 -16.19
C ALA A 251 10.22 31.30 -16.84
N ASP A 252 11.28 31.17 -16.04
CA ASP A 252 12.65 30.92 -16.51
C ASP A 252 12.80 29.53 -17.16
N ALA A 253 11.97 28.57 -16.75
CA ALA A 253 11.87 27.27 -17.42
C ALA A 253 11.07 27.34 -18.75
N GLY A 254 10.44 28.47 -19.09
CA GLY A 254 9.57 28.59 -20.26
C GLY A 254 8.25 27.82 -20.14
N LEU A 255 7.80 27.54 -18.91
CA LEU A 255 6.68 26.63 -18.65
C LEU A 255 5.37 27.34 -18.30
N ALA A 256 5.29 28.68 -18.29
CA ALA A 256 4.12 29.41 -17.80
C ALA A 256 2.80 29.01 -18.48
N ALA A 257 2.78 28.92 -19.81
CA ALA A 257 1.60 28.52 -20.58
C ALA A 257 1.21 27.05 -20.32
N GLN A 258 2.20 26.15 -20.36
CA GLN A 258 2.01 24.72 -20.09
C GLN A 258 1.50 24.50 -18.66
N TRP A 259 2.08 25.15 -17.66
CA TRP A 259 1.69 25.06 -16.25
C TRP A 259 0.23 25.47 -16.04
N SER A 260 -0.21 26.55 -16.70
CA SER A 260 -1.61 27.00 -16.68
C SER A 260 -2.56 26.01 -17.36
N ALA A 261 -2.16 25.43 -18.49
CA ALA A 261 -2.93 24.39 -19.17
C ALA A 261 -3.10 23.13 -18.30
N LEU A 262 -1.99 22.62 -17.74
CA LEU A 262 -1.98 21.48 -16.82
C LEU A 262 -2.86 21.73 -15.59
N THR A 263 -2.75 22.91 -14.97
CA THR A 263 -3.56 23.31 -13.80
C THR A 263 -5.06 23.26 -14.10
N ARG A 264 -5.50 23.58 -15.32
CA ARG A 264 -6.93 23.56 -15.71
C ARG A 264 -7.44 22.18 -16.14
N ALA A 265 -6.56 21.28 -16.57
CA ALA A 265 -6.94 19.99 -17.13
C ALA A 265 -7.84 19.17 -16.18
N PRO A 266 -8.88 18.48 -16.69
CA PRO A 266 -9.78 17.66 -15.87
C PRO A 266 -9.13 16.37 -15.39
N LEU A 267 -8.16 15.87 -16.16
CA LEU A 267 -7.34 14.71 -15.85
C LEU A 267 -5.90 15.16 -15.59
N VAL A 268 -5.21 14.44 -14.73
CA VAL A 268 -3.76 14.53 -14.57
C VAL A 268 -3.12 14.05 -15.87
N ASP A 269 -2.26 14.90 -16.43
CA ASP A 269 -1.35 14.57 -17.51
C ASP A 269 0.03 14.29 -16.90
N TRP A 270 0.28 13.05 -16.50
CA TRP A 270 1.54 12.68 -15.83
C TRP A 270 2.76 12.93 -16.72
N PRO A 271 2.78 12.50 -18.00
CA PRO A 271 3.90 12.78 -18.92
C PRO A 271 4.18 14.27 -19.13
N GLY A 272 3.15 15.12 -19.11
CA GLY A 272 3.33 16.58 -19.19
C GLY A 272 3.73 17.23 -17.86
N ALA A 273 3.11 16.83 -16.75
CA ALA A 273 3.23 17.54 -15.47
C ALA A 273 4.48 17.15 -14.66
N VAL A 274 4.89 15.89 -14.68
CA VAL A 274 6.06 15.44 -13.88
C VAL A 274 7.36 16.06 -14.40
N PRO A 275 7.70 16.00 -15.70
CA PRO A 275 8.91 16.66 -16.21
C PRO A 275 8.91 18.18 -15.99
N ALA A 276 7.75 18.83 -16.21
CA ALA A 276 7.60 20.27 -15.96
C ALA A 276 7.89 20.61 -14.48
N LYS A 277 7.34 19.84 -13.54
CA LYS A 277 7.56 20.03 -12.11
C LYS A 277 9.02 19.75 -11.71
N LEU A 278 9.65 18.69 -12.23
CA LEU A 278 11.06 18.38 -11.96
C LEU A 278 12.00 19.47 -12.47
N ARG A 279 11.74 20.05 -13.66
CA ARG A 279 12.52 21.18 -14.20
C ARG A 279 12.44 22.41 -13.31
N VAL A 280 11.24 22.75 -12.82
CA VAL A 280 11.05 23.87 -11.88
C VAL A 280 11.74 23.59 -10.55
N LEU A 281 11.59 22.38 -10.01
CA LEU A 281 12.25 21.97 -8.76
C LEU A 281 13.77 22.00 -8.88
N ARG A 282 14.33 21.67 -10.04
CA ARG A 282 15.77 21.74 -10.30
C ARG A 282 16.28 23.18 -10.21
N LEU A 283 15.64 24.11 -10.91
CA LEU A 283 15.97 25.54 -10.82
C LEU A 283 15.87 26.08 -9.39
N LEU A 284 14.84 25.64 -8.64
CA LEU A 284 14.68 26.02 -7.23
C LEU A 284 15.76 25.42 -6.34
N PHE A 285 16.19 24.18 -6.61
CA PHE A 285 17.29 23.53 -5.90
C PHE A 285 18.61 24.28 -6.14
N ASP A 286 18.92 24.62 -7.39
CA ASP A 286 20.15 25.34 -7.75
C ASP A 286 20.19 26.72 -7.08
N ARG A 287 19.06 27.44 -7.11
CA ARG A 287 18.89 28.72 -6.39
C ARG A 287 19.01 28.56 -4.89
N TRP A 288 18.45 27.48 -4.33
CA TRP A 288 18.54 27.20 -2.90
C TRP A 288 19.98 26.94 -2.47
N ARG A 289 20.75 26.20 -3.29
CA ARG A 289 22.18 25.94 -3.06
C ARG A 289 23.07 27.17 -3.22
N ALA A 290 22.75 28.05 -4.16
CA ALA A 290 23.53 29.24 -4.44
C ALA A 290 23.37 30.36 -3.39
N ARG A 291 22.35 30.28 -2.53
CA ARG A 291 22.17 31.25 -1.44
C ARG A 291 23.33 31.14 -0.44
N ALA A 292 23.94 32.29 -0.12
CA ALA A 292 24.99 32.35 0.90
C ALA A 292 24.44 31.84 2.25
N PRO A 293 25.12 30.89 2.92
CA PRO A 293 24.70 30.45 4.25
C PRO A 293 24.71 31.63 5.20
N THR A 294 23.55 31.98 5.76
CA THR A 294 23.50 32.93 6.88
C THR A 294 23.78 32.16 8.18
N GLY A 295 24.31 32.82 9.22
CA GLY A 295 24.63 32.13 10.49
C GLY A 295 23.45 31.33 11.09
N ALA A 296 22.22 31.74 10.78
CA ALA A 296 20.97 31.10 11.19
C ALA A 296 20.42 30.03 10.22
N ASP A 297 21.12 29.63 9.14
CA ASP A 297 20.53 28.83 8.07
C ASP A 297 20.13 27.40 8.49
N ALA A 298 18.87 27.25 8.90
CA ALA A 298 18.30 25.99 9.36
C ALA A 298 18.07 25.00 8.22
N GLY A 299 18.00 25.47 6.96
CA GLY A 299 17.69 24.64 5.79
C GLY A 299 18.79 23.63 5.47
N PRO A 300 20.00 24.07 5.08
CA PRO A 300 21.12 23.18 4.75
C PRO A 300 21.49 22.23 5.89
N ARG A 301 21.49 22.71 7.14
CA ARG A 301 21.73 21.86 8.32
C ARG A 301 20.64 20.80 8.50
N ALA A 302 19.36 21.14 8.32
CA ALA A 302 18.28 20.17 8.39
C ALA A 302 18.34 19.15 7.25
N PHE A 303 18.73 19.57 6.04
CA PHE A 303 18.92 18.67 4.90
C PHE A 303 20.10 17.71 5.13
N ALA A 304 21.25 18.20 5.61
CA ALA A 304 22.39 17.36 5.96
C ALA A 304 22.03 16.32 7.03
N ARG A 305 21.27 16.72 8.06
CA ARG A 305 20.76 15.79 9.08
C ARG A 305 19.78 14.76 8.51
N PHE A 306 18.92 15.17 7.58
CA PHE A 306 18.02 14.25 6.89
C PHE A 306 18.82 13.20 6.10
N ARG A 307 19.83 13.62 5.34
CA ARG A 307 20.71 12.69 4.62
C ARG A 307 21.45 11.74 5.56
N ALA A 308 22.05 12.27 6.63
CA ALA A 308 22.80 11.47 7.60
C ALA A 308 21.91 10.42 8.30
N ARG A 309 20.67 10.78 8.66
CA ARG A 309 19.71 9.85 9.28
C ARG A 309 19.31 8.69 8.36
N HIS A 310 19.41 8.90 7.04
CA HIS A 310 18.95 7.98 6.01
C HIS A 310 20.09 7.52 5.08
N ALA A 311 21.34 7.63 5.55
CA ALA A 311 22.52 7.32 4.77
C ALA A 311 22.47 5.87 4.22
N GLY A 312 23.04 5.67 3.04
CA GLY A 312 22.97 4.39 2.33
C GLY A 312 21.64 4.22 1.59
N ALA A 313 20.51 4.08 2.30
CA ALA A 313 19.21 3.82 1.65
C ALA A 313 18.73 5.00 0.79
N LEU A 314 18.91 6.25 1.26
CA LEU A 314 18.56 7.44 0.49
C LEU A 314 19.50 7.64 -0.69
N ASP A 315 20.81 7.44 -0.48
CA ASP A 315 21.80 7.62 -1.53
C ASP A 315 21.63 6.55 -2.63
N ALA A 316 21.30 5.30 -2.27
CA ALA A 316 20.97 4.26 -3.24
C ALA A 316 19.74 4.64 -4.09
N HIS A 317 18.65 5.09 -3.48
CA HIS A 317 17.47 5.53 -4.23
C HIS A 317 17.74 6.75 -5.12
N ALA A 318 18.44 7.76 -4.61
CA ALA A 318 18.80 8.94 -5.38
C ALA A 318 19.76 8.60 -6.54
N THR A 319 20.69 7.66 -6.33
CA THR A 319 21.58 7.14 -7.38
C THR A 319 20.78 6.37 -8.41
N PHE A 320 19.83 5.53 -8.00
CA PHE A 320 18.96 4.79 -8.91
C PHE A 320 18.20 5.73 -9.84
N ASP A 321 17.54 6.76 -9.31
CA ASP A 321 16.77 7.69 -10.15
C ASP A 321 17.66 8.40 -11.18
N ALA A 322 18.84 8.86 -10.77
CA ALA A 322 19.80 9.52 -11.66
C ALA A 322 20.37 8.55 -12.71
N LEU A 323 20.69 7.33 -12.30
CA LEU A 323 21.24 6.29 -13.19
C LEU A 323 20.18 5.80 -14.18
N GLN A 324 18.93 5.63 -13.76
CA GLN A 324 17.83 5.26 -14.64
C GLN A 324 17.60 6.31 -15.73
N ALA A 325 17.57 7.60 -15.35
CA ALA A 325 17.47 8.68 -16.32
C ALA A 325 18.64 8.63 -17.32
N CYS A 326 19.87 8.47 -16.83
CA CYS A 326 21.06 8.32 -17.67
C CYS A 326 20.95 7.13 -18.64
N CYS A 327 20.53 5.96 -18.17
CA CYS A 327 20.38 4.77 -19.00
C CYS A 327 19.29 4.95 -20.08
N ILE A 328 18.20 5.64 -19.77
CA ILE A 328 17.16 5.96 -20.76
C ILE A 328 17.72 6.90 -21.82
N ASP A 329 18.34 8.00 -21.40
CA ASP A 329 18.88 9.03 -22.30
C ASP A 329 19.96 8.50 -23.24
N ASN A 330 20.69 7.45 -22.82
CA ASN A 330 21.74 6.79 -23.61
C ASN A 330 21.25 5.51 -24.33
N GLY A 331 19.94 5.24 -24.37
CA GLY A 331 19.36 4.11 -25.12
C GLY A 331 19.62 2.72 -24.51
N ILE A 332 20.12 2.63 -23.27
CA ILE A 332 20.31 1.36 -22.54
C ILE A 332 18.95 0.82 -22.05
N GLY A 333 18.03 1.71 -21.71
CA GLY A 333 16.69 1.38 -21.25
C GLY A 333 16.50 1.51 -19.73
N ALA A 334 15.24 1.44 -19.28
CA ALA A 334 14.87 1.82 -17.92
C ALA A 334 14.93 0.68 -16.88
N ASP A 335 15.00 -0.57 -17.34
CA ASP A 335 15.00 -1.75 -16.48
C ASP A 335 16.42 -2.09 -16.04
N TRP A 336 16.70 -1.91 -14.75
CA TRP A 336 18.02 -2.16 -14.18
C TRP A 336 18.53 -3.58 -14.39
N ARG A 337 17.63 -4.55 -14.56
CA ARG A 337 17.99 -5.95 -14.82
C ARG A 337 18.67 -6.12 -16.18
N ARG A 338 18.44 -5.17 -17.10
CA ARG A 338 19.02 -5.14 -18.46
C ARG A 338 20.22 -4.20 -18.58
N TRP A 339 20.53 -3.40 -17.56
CA TRP A 339 21.72 -2.54 -17.55
C TRP A 339 23.02 -3.35 -17.64
N PRO A 340 24.16 -2.73 -17.98
CA PRO A 340 25.47 -3.37 -17.88
C PRO A 340 25.67 -4.01 -16.49
N PRO A 341 26.31 -5.20 -16.39
CA PRO A 341 26.50 -5.89 -15.10
C PRO A 341 27.09 -5.02 -13.99
N ALA A 342 28.02 -4.13 -14.35
CA ALA A 342 28.67 -3.17 -13.46
C ALA A 342 27.69 -2.21 -12.74
N TRP A 343 26.47 -2.05 -13.26
CA TRP A 343 25.46 -1.10 -12.75
C TRP A 343 24.26 -1.79 -12.09
N ARG A 344 24.21 -3.14 -12.08
CA ARG A 344 23.06 -3.90 -11.55
C ARG A 344 23.00 -3.98 -10.03
N THR A 345 24.06 -3.56 -9.34
CA THR A 345 24.16 -3.66 -7.88
C THR A 345 24.63 -2.31 -7.31
N PRO A 346 23.95 -1.76 -6.28
CA PRO A 346 24.27 -0.44 -5.73
C PRO A 346 25.71 -0.31 -5.21
N ASP A 347 26.27 -1.39 -4.66
CA ASP A 347 27.59 -1.40 -4.03
C ASP A 347 28.74 -1.59 -5.03
N ALA A 348 28.44 -1.67 -6.33
CA ALA A 348 29.46 -1.85 -7.36
C ALA A 348 30.38 -0.61 -7.49
N PRO A 349 31.69 -0.79 -7.74
CA PRO A 349 32.63 0.33 -7.90
C PRO A 349 32.23 1.33 -8.98
N ASP A 350 31.66 0.85 -10.09
CA ASP A 350 31.19 1.69 -11.20
C ASP A 350 29.99 2.55 -10.83
N VAL A 351 29.08 2.04 -9.99
CA VAL A 351 27.96 2.82 -9.44
C VAL A 351 28.49 3.90 -8.51
N ALA A 352 29.50 3.59 -7.68
CA ALA A 352 30.16 4.60 -6.85
C ALA A 352 30.90 5.66 -7.69
N ALA A 353 31.52 5.26 -8.81
CA ALA A 353 32.16 6.19 -9.75
C ALA A 353 31.14 7.10 -10.44
N PHE A 354 30.03 6.53 -10.94
CA PHE A 354 28.89 7.28 -11.45
C PHE A 354 28.38 8.27 -10.40
N ALA A 355 28.20 7.83 -9.15
CA ALA A 355 27.68 8.68 -8.10
C ALA A 355 28.58 9.88 -7.78
N ARG A 356 29.91 9.71 -7.87
CA ARG A 356 30.87 10.83 -7.74
C ARG A 356 30.78 11.79 -8.93
N ALA A 357 30.68 11.27 -10.15
CA ALA A 357 30.57 12.08 -11.36
C ALA A 357 29.25 12.87 -11.43
N HIS A 358 28.16 12.30 -10.91
CA HIS A 358 26.81 12.87 -10.91
C HIS A 358 26.35 13.35 -9.52
N ALA A 359 27.30 13.76 -8.66
CA ALA A 359 27.00 14.14 -7.27
C ALA A 359 25.97 15.27 -7.15
N HIS A 360 25.93 16.18 -8.13
CA HIS A 360 24.94 17.25 -8.18
C HIS A 360 23.51 16.73 -8.38
N ASP A 361 23.32 15.76 -9.28
CA ASP A 361 22.03 15.16 -9.57
C ASP A 361 21.54 14.27 -8.44
N ILE A 362 22.43 13.47 -7.86
CA ILE A 362 22.10 12.66 -6.69
C ILE A 362 21.70 13.55 -5.51
N ALA A 363 22.39 14.67 -5.30
CA ALA A 363 22.01 15.64 -4.27
C ALA A 363 20.63 16.24 -4.53
N PHE A 364 20.24 16.46 -5.79
CA PHE A 364 18.89 16.90 -6.15
C PHE A 364 17.84 15.84 -5.82
N HIS A 365 18.04 14.58 -6.23
CA HIS A 365 17.08 13.52 -5.90
C HIS A 365 16.93 13.31 -4.38
N ALA A 366 18.04 13.39 -3.63
CA ALA A 366 17.98 13.38 -2.16
C ALA A 366 17.21 14.59 -1.60
N PHE A 367 17.38 15.78 -2.21
CA PHE A 367 16.65 17.00 -1.84
C PHE A 367 15.14 16.86 -2.11
N LEU A 368 14.73 16.22 -3.20
CA LEU A 368 13.32 15.94 -3.48
C LEU A 368 12.69 15.11 -2.35
N GLN A 369 13.38 14.06 -1.89
CA GLN A 369 12.89 13.22 -0.79
C GLN A 369 12.75 14.01 0.52
N TRP A 370 13.70 14.90 0.81
CA TRP A 370 13.60 15.79 1.96
C TRP A 370 12.40 16.74 1.87
N GLN A 371 12.18 17.35 0.71
CA GLN A 371 11.06 18.26 0.48
C GLN A 371 9.70 17.54 0.56
N ALA A 372 9.60 16.33 -0.01
CA ALA A 372 8.40 15.52 0.09
C ALA A 372 8.08 15.11 1.53
N ALA A 373 9.09 14.69 2.30
CA ALA A 373 8.95 14.39 3.73
C ALA A 373 8.44 15.62 4.52
N ARG A 374 9.01 16.81 4.25
CA ARG A 374 8.56 18.07 4.86
C ARG A 374 7.10 18.41 4.53
N GLY A 375 6.71 18.23 3.28
CA GLY A 375 5.33 18.47 2.81
C GLY A 375 4.33 17.57 3.53
N LEU A 376 4.57 16.25 3.54
CA LEU A 376 3.70 15.29 4.20
C LEU A 376 3.64 15.53 5.72
N ALA A 377 4.78 15.84 6.36
CA ALA A 377 4.82 16.21 7.77
C ALA A 377 4.01 17.48 8.07
N ALA A 378 4.04 18.48 7.17
CA ALA A 378 3.24 19.70 7.30
C ALA A 378 1.74 19.40 7.19
N ALA A 379 1.33 18.52 6.27
CA ALA A 379 -0.06 18.08 6.15
C ALA A 379 -0.55 17.36 7.42
N GLN A 380 0.26 16.48 8.01
CA GLN A 380 -0.09 15.81 9.27
C GLN A 380 -0.18 16.77 10.44
N ARG A 381 0.74 17.74 10.56
CA ARG A 381 0.63 18.82 11.56
C ARG A 381 -0.64 19.65 11.35
N ALA A 382 -0.99 19.97 10.11
CA ALA A 382 -2.20 20.72 9.78
C ALA A 382 -3.48 19.94 10.16
N ALA A 383 -3.48 18.62 9.95
CA ALA A 383 -4.56 17.72 10.34
C ALA A 383 -4.74 17.71 11.88
N ARG A 384 -3.69 17.34 12.63
CA ARG A 384 -3.74 17.23 14.10
C ARG A 384 -3.97 18.58 14.77
N GLY A 385 -3.33 19.65 14.29
CA GLY A 385 -3.48 21.01 14.80
C GLY A 385 -4.89 21.61 14.65
N ARG A 386 -5.79 20.94 13.91
CA ARG A 386 -7.21 21.30 13.79
C ARG A 386 -8.16 20.28 14.44
N GLY A 387 -7.64 19.40 15.30
CA GLY A 387 -8.44 18.53 16.16
C GLY A 387 -8.66 17.11 15.63
N MET A 388 -8.03 16.72 14.51
CA MET A 388 -8.02 15.32 14.10
C MET A 388 -7.24 14.47 15.11
N ALA A 389 -7.89 13.44 15.67
CA ALA A 389 -7.28 12.56 16.67
C ALA A 389 -6.22 11.64 16.03
N ILE A 390 -6.52 11.15 14.83
CA ILE A 390 -5.62 10.32 14.02
C ILE A 390 -4.80 11.24 13.10
N GLY A 391 -5.48 12.05 12.29
CA GLY A 391 -4.84 12.86 11.24
C GLY A 391 -4.79 12.10 9.93
N LEU A 392 -3.67 12.14 9.22
CA LEU A 392 -3.48 11.38 8.00
C LEU A 392 -3.42 9.88 8.29
N ILE A 393 -4.01 9.07 7.40
CA ILE A 393 -3.78 7.63 7.30
C ILE A 393 -3.07 7.38 5.97
N ALA A 394 -1.79 7.03 6.03
CA ALA A 394 -1.02 6.68 4.84
C ALA A 394 -1.47 5.32 4.30
N ASP A 395 -1.22 5.05 3.02
CA ASP A 395 -1.50 3.77 2.38
C ASP A 395 -0.19 3.11 1.97
N LEU A 396 0.00 1.85 2.33
CA LEU A 396 1.22 1.09 2.09
C LEU A 396 0.92 -0.01 1.06
N PRO A 397 1.40 0.13 -0.18
CA PRO A 397 1.24 -0.88 -1.23
C PRO A 397 1.82 -2.24 -0.83
N VAL A 398 1.20 -3.30 -1.35
CA VAL A 398 1.61 -4.70 -1.12
C VAL A 398 3.06 -4.99 -1.56
N GLY A 399 3.55 -4.28 -2.58
CA GLY A 399 4.88 -4.49 -3.17
C GLY A 399 5.42 -3.24 -3.87
N CYS A 400 6.49 -3.43 -4.63
CA CYS A 400 7.08 -2.43 -5.52
C CYS A 400 7.22 -3.01 -6.93
N ASP A 401 7.41 -2.14 -7.91
CA ASP A 401 7.75 -2.55 -9.28
C ASP A 401 9.09 -3.29 -9.30
N ALA A 402 9.20 -4.38 -10.07
CA ALA A 402 10.41 -5.21 -10.15
C ALA A 402 11.59 -4.50 -10.81
N ALA A 403 11.33 -3.46 -11.61
CA ALA A 403 12.33 -2.56 -12.16
C ALA A 403 12.57 -1.32 -11.26
N GLY A 404 12.01 -1.28 -10.05
CA GLY A 404 12.13 -0.17 -9.11
C GLY A 404 13.43 -0.16 -8.29
N SER A 405 13.69 0.97 -7.63
CA SER A 405 14.87 1.17 -6.79
C SER A 405 14.96 0.24 -5.58
N ASP A 406 13.83 -0.15 -4.95
CA ASP A 406 13.86 -1.14 -3.86
C ASP A 406 14.32 -2.51 -4.40
N ALA A 407 13.86 -2.88 -5.60
CA ALA A 407 14.23 -4.14 -6.24
C ALA A 407 15.70 -4.15 -6.70
N TRP A 408 16.18 -3.04 -7.27
CA TRP A 408 17.60 -2.86 -7.61
C TRP A 408 18.49 -2.93 -6.36
N ARG A 409 18.06 -2.30 -5.25
CA ARG A 409 18.80 -2.30 -3.99
C ARG A 409 18.94 -3.70 -3.41
N ASP A 410 17.84 -4.43 -3.35
CA ASP A 410 17.76 -5.68 -2.60
C ASP A 410 18.00 -6.93 -3.45
N GLY A 411 17.99 -6.81 -4.77
CA GLY A 411 18.44 -7.83 -5.70
C GLY A 411 17.80 -9.20 -5.45
N ASP A 412 18.62 -10.18 -5.06
CA ASP A 412 18.21 -11.60 -4.88
C ASP A 412 17.34 -11.81 -3.63
N ALA A 413 17.22 -10.81 -2.77
CA ALA A 413 16.30 -10.85 -1.64
C ALA A 413 14.83 -10.65 -2.06
N MET A 414 14.57 -10.18 -3.28
CA MET A 414 13.24 -9.97 -3.84
C MET A 414 12.74 -11.22 -4.57
N LEU A 415 11.41 -11.36 -4.71
CA LEU A 415 10.82 -12.34 -5.62
C LEU A 415 11.21 -11.97 -7.06
N ARG A 416 11.99 -12.82 -7.72
CA ARG A 416 12.45 -12.64 -9.11
C ARG A 416 11.69 -13.60 -10.03
N GLY A 417 11.34 -13.13 -11.23
CA GLY A 417 10.57 -13.92 -12.20
C GLY A 417 9.14 -14.24 -11.74
N LEU A 418 8.68 -13.58 -10.67
CA LEU A 418 7.38 -13.78 -10.05
C LEU A 418 6.71 -12.43 -9.83
N SER A 419 5.43 -12.37 -10.18
CA SER A 419 4.51 -11.29 -9.85
C SER A 419 3.60 -11.71 -8.71
N ILE A 420 3.37 -10.80 -7.78
CA ILE A 420 2.27 -10.90 -6.82
C ILE A 420 0.94 -10.71 -7.58
N GLY A 421 -0.10 -11.37 -7.13
CA GLY A 421 -1.42 -11.27 -7.72
C GLY A 421 -2.54 -11.71 -6.79
N ALA A 422 -3.64 -12.14 -7.40
CA ALA A 422 -4.77 -12.77 -6.73
C ALA A 422 -5.33 -13.90 -7.60
N PRO A 423 -5.83 -15.00 -7.00
CA PRO A 423 -6.58 -16.01 -7.74
C PRO A 423 -7.90 -15.44 -8.26
N ALA A 424 -8.60 -16.21 -9.09
CA ALA A 424 -9.94 -15.83 -9.57
C ALA A 424 -10.94 -15.64 -8.42
N ASP A 425 -11.76 -14.59 -8.53
CA ASP A 425 -12.83 -14.25 -7.58
C ASP A 425 -14.11 -13.76 -8.33
N PRO A 426 -15.25 -13.58 -7.64
CA PRO A 426 -16.50 -13.17 -8.28
C PRO A 426 -16.47 -11.81 -9.00
N PHE A 427 -15.54 -10.91 -8.68
CA PHE A 427 -15.36 -9.60 -9.31
C PHE A 427 -14.32 -9.64 -10.42
N ASN A 428 -13.31 -10.51 -10.30
CA ASN A 428 -12.33 -10.78 -11.34
C ASN A 428 -12.18 -12.28 -11.58
N ALA A 429 -13.03 -12.81 -12.45
CA ALA A 429 -13.13 -14.24 -12.76
C ALA A 429 -11.86 -14.86 -13.37
N ARG A 430 -10.89 -14.05 -13.80
CA ARG A 430 -9.60 -14.52 -14.33
C ARG A 430 -8.46 -14.46 -13.33
N GLY A 431 -8.69 -13.87 -12.15
CA GLY A 431 -7.62 -13.49 -11.23
C GLY A 431 -6.81 -12.31 -11.74
N GLN A 432 -5.74 -11.98 -11.02
CA GLN A 432 -4.93 -10.81 -11.28
C GLN A 432 -3.44 -11.12 -11.12
N ALA A 433 -2.61 -10.55 -11.99
CA ALA A 433 -1.19 -10.40 -11.78
C ALA A 433 -0.91 -8.90 -11.76
N TRP A 434 -0.33 -8.41 -10.66
CA TRP A 434 -0.22 -6.99 -10.39
C TRP A 434 1.09 -6.37 -10.90
N GLY A 435 2.02 -7.19 -11.41
CA GLY A 435 3.32 -6.72 -11.91
C GLY A 435 4.23 -6.16 -10.81
N VAL A 436 4.02 -6.57 -9.57
CA VAL A 436 4.80 -6.11 -8.41
C VAL A 436 5.47 -7.27 -7.68
N THR A 437 6.59 -6.97 -7.04
CA THR A 437 7.41 -7.90 -6.25
C THR A 437 7.52 -7.44 -4.79
N THR A 438 8.04 -8.31 -3.93
CA THR A 438 8.40 -8.05 -2.53
C THR A 438 9.52 -8.99 -2.10
N TRP A 439 10.02 -8.84 -0.87
CA TRP A 439 11.05 -9.72 -0.33
C TRP A 439 10.57 -11.16 -0.17
N THR A 440 11.47 -12.13 -0.42
CA THR A 440 11.18 -13.54 -0.12
C THR A 440 11.02 -13.78 1.39
N PRO A 441 10.22 -14.76 1.83
CA PRO A 441 10.08 -15.09 3.25
C PRO A 441 11.42 -15.41 3.93
N THR A 442 12.30 -16.11 3.21
CA THR A 442 13.65 -16.46 3.69
C THR A 442 14.52 -15.21 3.84
N ALA A 443 14.51 -14.29 2.86
CA ALA A 443 15.28 -13.05 2.94
C ALA A 443 14.80 -12.14 4.08
N LEU A 444 13.48 -12.07 4.33
CA LEU A 444 12.93 -11.33 5.46
C LEU A 444 13.49 -11.85 6.78
N ARG A 445 13.45 -13.17 7.01
CA ARG A 445 14.01 -13.78 8.23
C ARG A 445 15.52 -13.58 8.34
N ALA A 446 16.25 -13.81 7.26
CA ALA A 446 17.71 -13.68 7.22
C ALA A 446 18.19 -12.25 7.53
N ARG A 447 17.38 -11.23 7.20
CA ARG A 447 17.63 -9.82 7.49
C ARG A 447 16.96 -9.33 8.77
N GLY A 448 16.44 -10.24 9.60
CA GLY A 448 15.77 -9.88 10.86
C GLY A 448 14.57 -8.95 10.66
N PHE A 449 13.85 -9.12 9.55
CA PHE A 449 12.69 -8.31 9.15
C PHE A 449 12.94 -6.82 8.96
N ALA A 450 14.21 -6.38 8.91
CA ALA A 450 14.55 -4.97 8.74
C ALA A 450 13.82 -4.30 7.55
N PRO A 451 13.72 -4.91 6.35
CA PRO A 451 13.03 -4.26 5.23
C PRO A 451 11.54 -4.00 5.50
N PHE A 452 10.84 -4.92 6.16
CA PHE A 452 9.44 -4.74 6.53
C PHE A 452 9.26 -3.64 7.58
N VAL A 453 10.11 -3.65 8.62
CA VAL A 453 10.10 -2.64 9.69
C VAL A 453 10.41 -1.25 9.11
N GLU A 454 11.34 -1.13 8.17
CA GLU A 454 11.64 0.11 7.47
C GLU A 454 10.43 0.63 6.68
N CYS A 455 9.71 -0.23 5.95
CA CYS A 455 8.47 0.15 5.26
C CYS A 455 7.40 0.66 6.23
N LEU A 456 7.19 -0.02 7.37
CA LEU A 456 6.25 0.43 8.41
C LEU A 456 6.65 1.79 8.97
N ARG A 457 7.91 1.96 9.37
CA ARG A 457 8.43 3.23 9.89
C ARG A 457 8.31 4.35 8.88
N ALA A 458 8.57 4.08 7.60
CA ALA A 458 8.34 5.04 6.53
C ALA A 458 6.87 5.43 6.45
N GLY A 459 5.94 4.47 6.45
CA GLY A 459 4.49 4.74 6.45
C GLY A 459 4.04 5.58 7.64
N PHE A 460 4.53 5.29 8.84
CA PHE A 460 4.15 6.00 10.07
C PHE A 460 4.84 7.35 10.28
N ALA A 461 5.99 7.62 9.64
CA ALA A 461 6.83 8.79 9.92
C ALA A 461 6.06 10.12 9.92
N HIS A 462 5.05 10.24 9.07
CA HIS A 462 4.26 11.47 8.88
C HIS A 462 2.75 11.22 8.85
N ALA A 463 2.26 10.18 9.53
CA ALA A 463 0.85 9.83 9.57
C ALA A 463 0.44 9.34 10.97
N GLY A 464 -0.84 9.47 11.31
CA GLY A 464 -1.41 8.90 12.54
C GLY A 464 -2.04 7.53 12.33
N GLY A 465 -1.94 7.00 11.11
CA GLY A 465 -2.25 5.62 10.81
C GLY A 465 -1.65 5.18 9.48
N VAL A 466 -1.64 3.87 9.26
CA VAL A 466 -1.27 3.22 8.00
C VAL A 466 -2.35 2.21 7.64
N ARG A 467 -2.82 2.26 6.39
CA ARG A 467 -3.52 1.18 5.73
C ARG A 467 -2.47 0.27 5.09
N ILE A 468 -2.45 -1.01 5.47
CA ILE A 468 -1.67 -2.04 4.82
C ILE A 468 -2.56 -2.63 3.73
N ASP A 469 -2.23 -2.34 2.49
CA ASP A 469 -2.90 -2.88 1.32
C ASP A 469 -2.66 -4.39 1.24
N HIS A 470 -3.70 -5.17 0.93
CA HIS A 470 -3.67 -6.62 0.92
C HIS A 470 -2.99 -7.21 2.17
N VAL A 471 -3.54 -6.94 3.36
CA VAL A 471 -2.92 -7.33 4.65
C VAL A 471 -2.74 -8.85 4.78
N LEU A 472 -3.47 -9.62 3.96
CA LEU A 472 -3.26 -11.04 3.74
C LEU A 472 -1.81 -11.40 3.39
N GLY A 473 -1.06 -10.49 2.76
CA GLY A 473 0.36 -10.63 2.45
C GLY A 473 1.26 -10.83 3.66
N LEU A 474 0.80 -10.50 4.87
CA LEU A 474 1.51 -10.87 6.10
C LEU A 474 1.47 -12.39 6.34
N ALA A 475 0.43 -13.09 5.87
CA ALA A 475 0.27 -14.52 6.00
C ALA A 475 0.63 -15.29 4.72
N ARG A 476 0.20 -14.82 3.56
CA ARG A 476 0.45 -15.45 2.26
C ARG A 476 0.23 -14.49 1.11
N LEU A 477 0.96 -14.69 0.01
CA LEU A 477 0.75 -13.98 -1.25
C LEU A 477 0.47 -14.97 -2.36
N TRP A 478 -0.48 -14.67 -3.24
CA TRP A 478 -0.62 -15.41 -4.50
C TRP A 478 0.50 -14.97 -5.43
N VAL A 479 1.39 -15.89 -5.78
CA VAL A 479 2.53 -15.65 -6.67
C VAL A 479 2.29 -16.36 -8.00
N VAL A 480 2.60 -15.66 -9.09
CA VAL A 480 2.44 -16.12 -10.48
C VAL A 480 3.76 -15.87 -11.18
N ARG A 481 4.19 -16.75 -12.09
CA ARG A 481 5.37 -16.47 -12.93
C ARG A 481 5.12 -15.27 -13.82
N ASP A 482 6.15 -14.44 -14.03
CA ASP A 482 6.04 -13.31 -14.96
C ASP A 482 5.59 -13.81 -16.34
N GLY A 483 4.56 -13.16 -16.90
CA GLY A 483 3.94 -13.52 -18.19
C GLY A 483 2.96 -14.70 -18.16
N ALA A 484 2.88 -15.47 -17.06
CA ALA A 484 1.92 -16.57 -16.93
C ALA A 484 0.51 -16.07 -16.56
N PRO A 485 -0.57 -16.80 -16.91
CA PRO A 485 -1.92 -16.36 -16.58
C PRO A 485 -2.17 -16.44 -15.06
N PRO A 486 -2.97 -15.54 -14.46
CA PRO A 486 -3.12 -15.48 -13.00
C PRO A 486 -3.66 -16.75 -12.33
N ARG A 487 -4.41 -17.57 -13.07
CA ARG A 487 -4.92 -18.87 -12.59
C ARG A 487 -3.81 -19.90 -12.31
N ASP A 488 -2.62 -19.69 -12.86
CA ASP A 488 -1.47 -20.58 -12.76
C ASP A 488 -0.56 -20.22 -11.56
N GLY A 489 -1.07 -19.48 -10.58
CA GLY A 489 -0.32 -19.16 -9.37
C GLY A 489 -0.45 -20.19 -8.25
N ALA A 490 0.24 -19.92 -7.15
CA ALA A 490 0.08 -20.61 -5.87
C ALA A 490 0.24 -19.63 -4.70
N TYR A 491 -0.28 -19.98 -3.52
CA TYR A 491 -0.01 -19.19 -2.32
C TYR A 491 1.39 -19.49 -1.77
N LEU A 492 2.21 -18.45 -1.62
CA LEU A 492 3.48 -18.48 -0.90
C LEU A 492 3.27 -17.97 0.53
N ARG A 493 3.63 -18.76 1.53
CA ARG A 493 3.47 -18.46 2.96
C ARG A 493 4.50 -17.48 3.48
N TYR A 494 4.04 -16.53 4.28
CA TYR A 494 4.85 -15.54 4.98
C TYR A 494 4.82 -15.78 6.50
N PRO A 495 5.84 -15.32 7.24
CA PRO A 495 5.93 -15.47 8.70
C PRO A 495 4.93 -14.55 9.43
N ARG A 496 3.64 -14.90 9.32
CA ARG A 496 2.50 -14.13 9.82
C ARG A 496 2.66 -13.61 11.23
N ASP A 497 3.00 -14.49 12.16
CA ASP A 497 2.96 -14.12 13.57
C ASP A 497 4.09 -13.13 13.92
N ASP A 498 5.27 -13.26 13.28
CA ASP A 498 6.35 -12.27 13.37
C ASP A 498 5.93 -10.93 12.77
N LEU A 499 5.35 -10.94 11.56
CA LEU A 499 4.97 -9.72 10.86
C LEU A 499 3.82 -8.99 11.56
N LEU A 500 2.84 -9.71 12.15
CA LEU A 500 1.78 -9.11 12.95
C LEU A 500 2.31 -8.49 14.24
N ARG A 501 3.24 -9.16 14.94
CA ARG A 501 3.91 -8.62 16.13
C ARG A 501 4.69 -7.34 15.80
N LEU A 502 5.45 -7.35 14.72
CA LEU A 502 6.20 -6.18 14.26
C LEU A 502 5.28 -5.02 13.84
N ALA A 503 4.17 -5.31 13.15
CA ALA A 503 3.16 -4.29 12.83
C ALA A 503 2.54 -3.67 14.08
N ALA A 504 2.19 -4.47 15.09
CA ALA A 504 1.65 -3.99 16.36
C ALA A 504 2.69 -3.18 17.15
N LEU A 505 3.96 -3.62 17.19
CA LEU A 505 5.05 -2.93 17.85
C LEU A 505 5.32 -1.56 17.22
N GLU A 506 5.47 -1.48 15.90
CA GLU A 506 5.71 -0.21 15.21
C GLU A 506 4.49 0.72 15.30
N SER A 507 3.27 0.20 15.21
CA SER A 507 2.04 0.96 15.46
C SER A 507 2.03 1.61 16.85
N PHE A 508 2.36 0.84 17.89
CA PHE A 508 2.40 1.32 19.27
C PHE A 508 3.47 2.39 19.46
N ARG A 509 4.69 2.16 18.95
CA ARG A 509 5.82 3.11 19.02
C ARG A 509 5.51 4.44 18.34
N HIS A 510 4.79 4.40 17.22
CA HIS A 510 4.39 5.59 16.48
C HIS A 510 3.07 6.20 16.97
N ARG A 511 2.36 5.55 17.91
CA ARG A 511 1.02 5.92 18.37
C ARG A 511 0.07 6.16 17.19
N ALA A 512 0.12 5.24 16.23
CA ALA A 512 -0.53 5.35 14.95
C ALA A 512 -1.30 4.07 14.61
N ILE A 513 -2.54 4.21 14.15
CA ILE A 513 -3.43 3.07 13.91
C ILE A 513 -3.01 2.23 12.71
N VAL A 514 -3.39 0.95 12.70
CA VAL A 514 -3.24 0.09 11.51
C VAL A 514 -4.60 -0.33 11.01
N ILE A 515 -4.84 -0.10 9.72
CA ILE A 515 -5.97 -0.68 8.99
C ILE A 515 -5.41 -1.77 8.08
N GLY A 516 -5.82 -3.01 8.26
CA GLY A 516 -5.50 -4.09 7.33
C GLY A 516 -6.62 -4.23 6.31
N GLU A 517 -6.33 -4.06 5.02
CA GLU A 517 -7.30 -4.38 3.99
C GLU A 517 -7.41 -5.91 3.84
N ASP A 518 -8.54 -6.47 4.28
CA ASP A 518 -8.85 -7.90 4.35
C ASP A 518 -10.05 -8.28 3.45
N LEU A 519 -10.05 -7.79 2.20
CA LEU A 519 -11.01 -8.18 1.17
C LEU A 519 -10.50 -9.38 0.35
N GLY A 520 -11.39 -10.01 -0.42
CA GLY A 520 -11.07 -11.18 -1.24
C GLY A 520 -11.08 -12.51 -0.46
N THR A 521 -10.22 -13.44 -0.87
CA THR A 521 -10.17 -14.82 -0.34
C THR A 521 -9.37 -14.90 0.98
N VAL A 522 -10.05 -14.62 2.09
CA VAL A 522 -9.47 -14.53 3.44
C VAL A 522 -9.48 -15.88 4.15
N PRO A 523 -8.36 -16.34 4.76
CA PRO A 523 -8.35 -17.52 5.62
C PRO A 523 -9.30 -17.38 6.82
N ALA A 524 -9.96 -18.47 7.23
CA ALA A 524 -11.05 -18.46 8.20
C ALA A 524 -10.70 -17.80 9.56
N ASP A 525 -9.47 -17.98 10.06
CA ASP A 525 -9.03 -17.44 11.35
C ASP A 525 -8.34 -16.08 11.26
N PHE A 526 -8.07 -15.59 10.05
CA PHE A 526 -7.18 -14.44 9.85
C PHE A 526 -7.78 -13.13 10.39
N ARG A 527 -9.08 -12.91 10.20
CA ARG A 527 -9.80 -11.74 10.73
C ARG A 527 -9.75 -11.66 12.25
N ALA A 528 -9.98 -12.79 12.92
CA ALA A 528 -9.90 -12.88 14.38
C ALA A 528 -8.46 -12.59 14.88
N ARG A 529 -7.43 -13.06 14.17
CA ARG A 529 -6.03 -12.81 14.52
C ARG A 529 -5.63 -11.34 14.41
N ILE A 530 -5.98 -10.67 13.32
CA ILE A 530 -5.64 -9.23 13.17
C ILE A 530 -6.42 -8.38 14.19
N ALA A 531 -7.69 -8.72 14.46
CA ALA A 531 -8.50 -8.06 15.47
C ALA A 531 -7.92 -8.23 16.89
N ALA A 532 -7.43 -9.43 17.24
CA ALA A 532 -6.77 -9.70 18.51
C ALA A 532 -5.49 -8.85 18.71
N ARG A 533 -4.85 -8.42 17.61
CA ARG A 533 -3.71 -7.51 17.62
C ARG A 533 -4.10 -6.04 17.52
N GLY A 534 -5.38 -5.68 17.60
CA GLY A 534 -5.84 -4.30 17.48
C GLY A 534 -5.67 -3.71 16.07
N ILE A 535 -5.39 -4.54 15.06
CA ILE A 535 -5.36 -4.14 13.66
C ILE A 535 -6.79 -4.12 13.13
N VAL A 536 -7.22 -2.98 12.61
CA VAL A 536 -8.59 -2.74 12.18
C VAL A 536 -8.80 -3.32 10.78
N GLY A 537 -9.76 -4.22 10.59
CA GLY A 537 -10.13 -4.73 9.26
C GLY A 537 -10.79 -3.66 8.37
N LEU A 538 -11.26 -4.03 7.18
CA LEU A 538 -12.00 -3.15 6.28
C LEU A 538 -13.30 -3.79 5.79
N ARG A 539 -14.43 -3.09 5.94
CA ARG A 539 -15.76 -3.50 5.46
C ARG A 539 -16.28 -2.46 4.49
N ALA A 540 -16.36 -2.83 3.21
CA ALA A 540 -16.91 -1.97 2.18
C ALA A 540 -18.36 -2.37 1.88
N LEU A 541 -19.26 -1.39 1.81
CA LEU A 541 -20.71 -1.57 1.64
C LEU A 541 -21.09 -2.62 0.60
N TRP A 542 -20.39 -2.67 -0.54
CA TRP A 542 -20.71 -3.58 -1.64
C TRP A 542 -20.58 -5.06 -1.29
N PHE A 543 -19.73 -5.39 -0.31
CA PHE A 543 -19.47 -6.76 0.15
C PHE A 543 -20.24 -7.13 1.43
N GLU A 544 -20.88 -6.16 2.09
CA GLU A 544 -21.63 -6.39 3.33
C GLU A 544 -23.01 -6.99 3.01
N ARG A 545 -22.98 -8.27 2.65
CA ARG A 545 -24.14 -9.07 2.25
C ARG A 545 -24.28 -10.32 3.10
N ASP A 546 -25.52 -10.72 3.34
CA ASP A 546 -25.83 -12.01 3.95
C ASP A 546 -25.71 -13.15 2.90
N PRO A 547 -25.81 -14.43 3.30
CA PRO A 547 -25.76 -15.55 2.36
C PRO A 547 -26.87 -15.55 1.30
N ALA A 548 -27.99 -14.85 1.54
CA ALA A 548 -29.06 -14.67 0.57
C ALA A 548 -28.80 -13.49 -0.41
N GLY A 549 -27.69 -12.77 -0.24
CA GLY A 549 -27.28 -11.64 -1.07
C GLY A 549 -27.89 -10.29 -0.67
N ALA A 550 -28.68 -10.23 0.41
CA ALA A 550 -29.26 -8.99 0.92
C ALA A 550 -28.21 -8.16 1.68
N PHE A 551 -28.34 -6.83 1.67
CA PHE A 551 -27.44 -5.95 2.41
C PHE A 551 -27.62 -6.16 3.92
N ARG A 552 -26.52 -6.40 4.63
CA ARG A 552 -26.51 -6.59 6.09
C ARG A 552 -26.90 -5.30 6.79
N ALA A 553 -27.76 -5.40 7.81
CA ALA A 553 -28.12 -4.27 8.65
C ALA A 553 -26.86 -3.67 9.32
N PRO A 554 -26.78 -2.35 9.54
CA PRO A 554 -25.56 -1.75 10.07
C PRO A 554 -25.10 -2.33 11.41
N GLY A 555 -26.04 -2.74 12.27
CA GLY A 555 -25.74 -3.36 13.56
C GLY A 555 -25.02 -4.72 13.48
N ASP A 556 -25.09 -5.41 12.34
CA ASP A 556 -24.47 -6.71 12.12
C ASP A 556 -23.06 -6.62 11.50
N TRP A 557 -22.57 -5.39 11.26
CA TRP A 557 -21.23 -5.18 10.72
C TRP A 557 -20.16 -5.43 11.80
N ASP A 558 -18.98 -5.85 11.35
CA ASP A 558 -17.86 -6.19 12.22
C ASP A 558 -17.36 -4.99 13.05
N ARG A 559 -17.45 -5.10 14.38
CA ARG A 559 -16.98 -4.10 15.36
C ARG A 559 -15.46 -3.96 15.44
N HIS A 560 -14.70 -4.78 14.74
CA HIS A 560 -13.24 -4.72 14.68
C HIS A 560 -12.72 -4.19 13.33
N ALA A 561 -13.62 -3.72 12.45
CA ALA A 561 -13.25 -3.28 11.11
C ALA A 561 -13.77 -1.87 10.81
N ALA A 562 -13.00 -1.11 10.03
CA ALA A 562 -13.40 0.19 9.54
C ALA A 562 -14.51 0.03 8.50
N ALA A 563 -15.56 0.85 8.60
CA ALA A 563 -16.65 0.87 7.64
C ALA A 563 -16.37 1.90 6.53
N THR A 564 -16.59 1.52 5.27
CA THR A 564 -16.48 2.43 4.12
C THR A 564 -17.61 2.24 3.12
N SER A 565 -18.02 3.31 2.44
CA SER A 565 -19.01 3.25 1.35
C SER A 565 -18.44 2.62 0.09
N SER A 566 -17.17 2.89 -0.20
CA SER A 566 -16.46 2.34 -1.35
C SER A 566 -14.94 2.42 -1.11
N THR A 567 -14.16 1.96 -2.08
CA THR A 567 -12.71 2.14 -2.15
C THR A 567 -12.35 2.76 -3.49
N HIS A 568 -11.06 3.01 -3.74
CA HIS A 568 -10.59 3.56 -5.01
C HIS A 568 -10.72 2.56 -6.19
N ASP A 569 -10.83 1.26 -5.89
CA ASP A 569 -11.03 0.16 -6.86
C ASP A 569 -12.49 -0.18 -7.12
N LEU A 570 -13.37 0.34 -6.26
CA LEU A 570 -14.79 0.06 -6.29
C LEU A 570 -15.56 1.25 -6.89
N PRO A 571 -16.74 0.99 -7.47
CA PRO A 571 -17.54 2.08 -8.02
C PRO A 571 -17.97 3.05 -6.92
N THR A 572 -18.06 4.33 -7.26
CA THR A 572 -18.60 5.32 -6.33
C THR A 572 -20.08 5.03 -6.07
N VAL A 573 -20.63 5.51 -4.96
CA VAL A 573 -22.05 5.36 -4.62
C VAL A 573 -22.94 5.91 -5.73
N ALA A 574 -22.60 7.08 -6.27
CA ALA A 574 -23.38 7.70 -7.35
C ALA A 574 -23.21 6.94 -8.68
N GLY A 575 -21.97 6.54 -9.01
CA GLY A 575 -21.67 5.76 -10.21
C GLY A 575 -22.36 4.40 -10.21
N TRP A 576 -22.33 3.69 -9.07
CA TRP A 576 -23.02 2.42 -8.87
C TRP A 576 -24.54 2.58 -8.97
N TRP A 577 -25.13 3.58 -8.31
CA TRP A 577 -26.58 3.80 -8.39
C TRP A 577 -27.03 4.07 -9.83
N ARG A 578 -26.24 4.84 -10.58
CA ARG A 578 -26.52 5.14 -12.00
C ARG A 578 -26.19 3.99 -12.96
N GLY A 579 -25.31 3.06 -12.55
CA GLY A 579 -24.82 1.96 -13.38
C GLY A 579 -23.66 2.35 -14.30
N VAL A 580 -22.96 3.45 -14.02
CA VAL A 580 -21.81 3.94 -14.82
C VAL A 580 -20.64 2.95 -14.77
N ASP A 581 -20.48 2.25 -13.64
CA ASP A 581 -19.45 1.24 -13.42
C ASP A 581 -19.56 0.04 -14.36
N LEU A 582 -20.78 -0.30 -14.77
CA LEU A 582 -21.07 -1.51 -15.52
C LEU A 582 -20.45 -1.47 -16.92
N GLY A 583 -20.44 -0.30 -17.58
CA GLY A 583 -19.78 -0.12 -18.88
C GLY A 583 -18.28 -0.37 -18.81
N TRP A 584 -17.63 0.15 -17.77
CA TRP A 584 -16.20 -0.07 -17.56
C TRP A 584 -15.87 -1.51 -17.19
N ARG A 585 -16.68 -2.15 -16.35
CA ARG A 585 -16.54 -3.58 -16.02
C ARG A 585 -16.66 -4.46 -17.26
N TRP A 586 -17.62 -4.15 -18.13
CA TRP A 586 -17.80 -4.88 -19.39
C TRP A 586 -16.57 -4.75 -20.30
N ARG A 587 -16.03 -3.52 -20.46
CA ARG A 587 -14.80 -3.31 -21.23
C ARG A 587 -13.60 -4.01 -20.60
N ALA A 588 -13.43 -3.95 -19.29
CA ALA A 588 -12.33 -4.64 -18.60
C ALA A 588 -12.40 -6.16 -18.81
N ALA A 589 -13.59 -6.75 -18.74
CA ALA A 589 -13.80 -8.17 -19.02
C ALA A 589 -13.51 -8.53 -20.50
N ALA A 590 -13.88 -7.66 -21.44
CA ALA A 590 -13.59 -7.82 -22.86
C ALA A 590 -12.08 -7.70 -23.16
N SER A 591 -11.39 -6.68 -22.63
CA SER A 591 -9.94 -6.50 -22.75
C SER A 591 -9.19 -7.70 -22.18
N ALA A 592 -9.61 -8.21 -21.03
CA ALA A 592 -9.04 -9.42 -20.45
C ALA A 592 -9.23 -10.66 -21.35
N SER A 593 -10.23 -10.67 -22.24
CA SER A 593 -10.50 -11.79 -23.16
C SER A 593 -9.62 -11.72 -24.41
N ALA A 594 -9.28 -10.52 -24.84
CA ALA A 594 -8.38 -10.28 -25.96
C ALA A 594 -6.90 -10.58 -25.63
N CYS A 595 -6.48 -10.39 -24.37
CA CYS A 595 -5.11 -10.68 -23.91
C CYS A 595 -4.82 -12.17 -23.64
N ALA A 596 -5.71 -13.10 -23.98
CA ALA A 596 -5.44 -14.53 -23.82
C ALA A 596 -4.45 -15.00 -24.91
N PRO A 597 -3.36 -15.72 -24.56
CA PRO A 597 -2.44 -16.23 -25.58
C PRO A 597 -3.15 -17.25 -26.47
N ALA A 598 -3.05 -17.06 -27.79
CA ALA A 598 -3.32 -18.11 -28.75
C ALA A 598 -2.32 -19.26 -28.50
N SER A 599 -2.82 -20.49 -28.44
CA SER A 599 -2.00 -21.67 -28.24
C SER A 599 -1.09 -21.91 -29.46
N SER A 600 0.16 -21.48 -29.41
CA SER A 600 1.25 -22.08 -30.18
C SER A 600 2.61 -21.79 -29.55
N LEU A 601 3.33 -22.86 -29.22
CA LEU A 601 4.73 -22.84 -28.84
C LEU A 601 5.57 -22.44 -30.06
N SER A 602 6.21 -21.27 -30.01
CA SER A 602 7.36 -20.91 -30.82
C SER A 602 8.26 -19.96 -30.01
N PRO A 603 9.60 -20.03 -30.11
CA PRO A 603 10.49 -19.18 -29.34
C PRO A 603 10.40 -17.75 -29.86
N ALA A 604 9.99 -16.81 -29.01
CA ALA A 604 9.87 -15.40 -29.37
C ALA A 604 11.25 -14.75 -29.50
N SER A 605 11.60 -14.35 -30.73
CA SER A 605 12.64 -13.36 -31.03
C SER A 605 12.07 -11.94 -30.93
N ASP A 606 12.84 -11.03 -30.35
CA ASP A 606 12.87 -9.57 -30.58
C ASP A 606 11.55 -8.78 -30.64
N ALA A 607 10.57 -9.10 -29.79
CA ALA A 607 9.32 -8.31 -29.66
C ALA A 607 9.01 -7.83 -28.23
N GLU A 608 10.02 -7.63 -27.37
CA GLU A 608 9.83 -7.13 -26.01
C GLU A 608 9.92 -5.60 -25.86
N ALA A 609 10.11 -4.86 -26.94
CA ALA A 609 10.15 -3.39 -26.91
C ALA A 609 8.76 -2.73 -27.10
N GLU A 610 7.77 -3.44 -27.67
CA GLU A 610 6.42 -2.89 -27.92
C GLU A 610 5.38 -3.21 -26.84
N ALA A 611 5.66 -4.15 -25.92
CA ALA A 611 4.74 -4.49 -24.83
C ALA A 611 4.64 -3.42 -23.70
N ASN A 612 5.50 -2.39 -23.75
CA ASN A 612 5.53 -1.29 -22.77
C ASN A 612 5.10 0.08 -23.34
N ALA A 613 4.66 0.15 -24.60
CA ALA A 613 3.99 1.34 -25.10
C ALA A 613 2.53 1.36 -24.59
N PRO A 614 2.05 2.46 -23.98
CA PRO A 614 0.64 2.53 -23.61
C PRO A 614 -0.20 2.46 -24.89
N PRO A 615 -1.18 1.54 -25.01
CA PRO A 615 -2.09 1.54 -26.15
C PRO A 615 -2.75 2.92 -26.26
N ALA A 616 -2.96 3.41 -27.48
CA ALA A 616 -3.74 4.61 -27.73
C ALA A 616 -5.09 4.48 -27.00
N ARG A 617 -5.34 5.36 -26.02
CA ARG A 617 -6.47 5.23 -25.10
C ARG A 617 -7.69 5.94 -25.70
N PRO A 618 -8.75 5.23 -26.11
CA PRO A 618 -9.96 5.86 -26.62
C PRO A 618 -10.66 6.75 -25.58
N GLY A 619 -11.45 7.72 -26.05
CA GLY A 619 -12.16 8.68 -25.19
C GLY A 619 -13.30 8.05 -24.37
N GLU A 620 -13.70 8.71 -23.27
CA GLU A 620 -14.79 8.23 -22.39
C GLU A 620 -16.14 8.07 -23.12
N SER A 621 -16.34 8.77 -24.24
CA SER A 621 -17.55 8.72 -25.06
C SER A 621 -17.78 7.38 -25.78
N GLU A 622 -16.77 6.51 -25.83
CA GLU A 622 -16.86 5.19 -26.46
C GLU A 622 -17.24 4.06 -25.49
N VAL A 623 -17.43 4.37 -24.20
CA VAL A 623 -17.92 3.39 -23.22
C VAL A 623 -19.43 3.26 -23.33
N ALA A 624 -19.91 2.03 -23.50
CA ALA A 624 -21.33 1.74 -23.49
C ALA A 624 -21.98 2.33 -22.23
N GLY A 625 -22.88 3.30 -22.44
CA GLY A 625 -23.68 3.87 -21.36
C GLY A 625 -24.58 2.80 -20.73
N PRO A 626 -25.11 3.05 -19.52
CA PRO A 626 -25.92 2.06 -18.79
C PRO A 626 -27.16 1.58 -19.56
N ASP A 627 -27.65 2.36 -20.52
CA ASP A 627 -28.81 2.01 -21.36
C ASP A 627 -28.44 1.08 -22.52
N ALA A 628 -27.17 1.05 -22.94
CA ALA A 628 -26.66 0.20 -24.01
C ALA A 628 -26.22 -1.20 -23.53
N LEU A 629 -26.23 -1.45 -22.22
CA LEU A 629 -25.85 -2.74 -21.63
C LEU A 629 -26.95 -3.79 -21.77
N PRO A 630 -26.62 -5.10 -21.73
CA PRO A 630 -27.62 -6.16 -21.85
C PRO A 630 -28.77 -6.07 -20.82
N PRO A 631 -30.02 -6.43 -21.18
CA PRO A 631 -31.18 -6.34 -20.30
C PRO A 631 -31.00 -7.02 -18.93
N GLU A 632 -30.34 -8.17 -18.89
CA GLU A 632 -30.06 -8.95 -17.68
C GLU A 632 -29.16 -8.19 -16.69
N VAL A 633 -28.12 -7.51 -17.18
CA VAL A 633 -27.22 -6.69 -16.35
C VAL A 633 -27.98 -5.49 -15.77
N ARG A 634 -28.84 -4.85 -16.58
CA ARG A 634 -29.68 -3.74 -16.13
C ARG A 634 -30.74 -4.19 -15.12
N HIS A 635 -31.33 -5.37 -15.31
CA HIS A 635 -32.31 -5.96 -14.40
C HIS A 635 -31.66 -6.30 -13.05
N MET A 636 -30.47 -6.91 -13.07
CA MET A 636 -29.67 -7.19 -11.87
C MET A 636 -29.43 -5.90 -11.07
N ARG A 637 -28.89 -4.84 -11.68
CA ARG A 637 -28.65 -3.58 -10.95
C ARG A 637 -29.96 -2.92 -10.44
N ARG A 638 -31.08 -3.05 -11.15
CA ARG A 638 -32.39 -2.60 -10.65
C ARG A 638 -32.81 -3.35 -9.39
N ALA A 639 -32.64 -4.68 -9.37
CA ALA A 639 -32.93 -5.50 -8.21
C ALA A 639 -32.03 -5.15 -7.02
N GLU A 640 -30.72 -4.97 -7.25
CA GLU A 640 -29.77 -4.55 -6.21
C GLU A 640 -30.12 -3.17 -5.61
N ARG A 641 -30.49 -2.19 -6.43
CA ARG A 641 -30.95 -0.87 -5.94
C ARG A 641 -32.20 -0.99 -5.07
N ALA A 642 -33.17 -1.81 -5.48
CA ALA A 642 -34.37 -2.05 -4.71
C ALA A 642 -34.07 -2.73 -3.36
N ALA A 643 -33.13 -3.68 -3.34
CA ALA A 643 -32.66 -4.32 -2.13
C ALA A 643 -31.96 -3.32 -1.18
N LEU A 644 -31.04 -2.50 -1.70
CA LEU A 644 -30.38 -1.46 -0.92
C LEU A 644 -31.39 -0.46 -0.37
N TRP A 645 -32.35 0.01 -1.18
CA TRP A 645 -33.38 0.96 -0.73
C TRP A 645 -34.21 0.40 0.43
N ARG A 646 -34.60 -0.89 0.37
CA ARG A 646 -35.30 -1.56 1.49
C ARG A 646 -34.43 -1.57 2.75
N ALA A 647 -33.14 -1.90 2.63
CA ALA A 647 -32.23 -1.88 3.77
C ALA A 647 -32.08 -0.46 4.37
N LEU A 648 -32.00 0.59 3.53
CA LEU A 648 -31.98 1.99 3.98
C LEU A 648 -33.26 2.37 4.76
N GLN A 649 -34.43 1.89 4.32
CA GLN A 649 -35.71 2.12 5.01
C GLN A 649 -35.79 1.36 6.35
N GLN A 650 -35.28 0.13 6.38
CA GLN A 650 -35.22 -0.69 7.60
C GLN A 650 -34.28 -0.07 8.65
N ALA A 651 -33.14 0.47 8.23
CA ALA A 651 -32.19 1.18 9.07
C ALA A 651 -32.63 2.61 9.47
N GLY A 652 -33.78 3.07 8.97
CA GLY A 652 -34.35 4.38 9.32
C GLY A 652 -33.57 5.58 8.77
N VAL A 653 -32.70 5.37 7.77
CA VAL A 653 -32.00 6.45 7.05
C VAL A 653 -32.75 6.93 5.80
N ALA A 654 -33.80 6.19 5.42
CA ALA A 654 -34.83 6.58 4.44
C ALA A 654 -36.22 6.36 5.05
N ALA A 655 -37.23 7.13 4.61
CA ALA A 655 -38.57 7.01 5.15
C ALA A 655 -39.25 5.70 4.70
N ARG A 656 -39.90 4.99 5.64
CA ARG A 656 -40.71 3.80 5.30
C ARG A 656 -41.84 4.19 4.34
N GLY A 657 -42.10 3.37 3.33
CA GLY A 657 -43.12 3.63 2.31
C GLY A 657 -42.74 4.67 1.25
N GLN A 658 -41.63 5.39 1.42
CA GLN A 658 -41.12 6.29 0.37
C GLN A 658 -40.73 5.48 -0.88
N LYS A 659 -41.18 5.94 -2.06
CA LYS A 659 -40.78 5.35 -3.34
C LYS A 659 -39.26 5.44 -3.52
N MET A 660 -38.67 4.38 -4.08
CA MET A 660 -37.25 4.37 -4.40
C MET A 660 -36.91 5.53 -5.34
N PRO A 661 -35.84 6.30 -5.07
CA PRO A 661 -35.40 7.36 -5.97
C PRO A 661 -35.08 6.83 -7.37
N PRO A 662 -35.31 7.62 -8.42
CA PRO A 662 -34.95 7.24 -9.78
C PRO A 662 -33.43 7.11 -9.94
N ARG A 663 -33.01 6.54 -11.08
CA ARG A 663 -31.60 6.23 -11.39
C ARG A 663 -30.72 7.49 -11.34
N ASP A 664 -31.23 8.62 -11.79
CA ASP A 664 -30.56 9.92 -11.87
C ASP A 664 -30.58 10.72 -10.56
N ALA A 665 -31.25 10.23 -9.51
CA ALA A 665 -31.29 10.89 -8.21
C ALA A 665 -30.73 9.97 -7.09
N PRO A 666 -29.41 9.68 -7.10
CA PRO A 666 -28.82 8.76 -6.13
C PRO A 666 -28.98 9.27 -4.68
N PRO A 667 -29.51 8.46 -3.75
CA PRO A 667 -29.72 8.86 -2.36
C PRO A 667 -28.42 8.79 -1.53
N VAL A 668 -27.36 9.44 -2.01
CA VAL A 668 -26.00 9.34 -1.45
C VAL A 668 -25.97 9.63 0.05
N GLY A 669 -26.65 10.67 0.51
CA GLY A 669 -26.68 11.01 1.94
C GLY A 669 -27.26 9.91 2.84
N ALA A 670 -28.28 9.19 2.36
CA ALA A 670 -28.87 8.06 3.10
C ALA A 670 -27.92 6.85 3.10
N ILE A 671 -27.25 6.58 1.98
CA ILE A 671 -26.27 5.50 1.87
C ILE A 671 -25.05 5.75 2.78
N LEU A 672 -24.51 6.97 2.81
CA LEU A 672 -23.42 7.31 3.72
C LEU A 672 -23.85 7.23 5.19
N ALA A 673 -25.09 7.62 5.50
CA ALA A 673 -25.65 7.47 6.84
C ALA A 673 -25.81 6.01 7.25
N TYR A 674 -26.20 5.12 6.31
CA TYR A 674 -26.31 3.68 6.54
C TYR A 674 -24.99 3.08 6.98
N VAL A 675 -23.91 3.33 6.23
CA VAL A 675 -22.56 2.86 6.57
C VAL A 675 -22.09 3.49 7.89
N ALA A 676 -22.38 4.77 8.12
CA ALA A 676 -22.01 5.44 9.36
C ALA A 676 -22.73 4.87 10.61
N GLN A 677 -23.87 4.17 10.47
CA GLN A 677 -24.53 3.53 11.60
C GLN A 677 -23.82 2.26 12.09
N ALA A 678 -22.88 1.71 11.31
CA ALA A 678 -22.16 0.50 11.71
C ALA A 678 -21.39 0.72 13.03
N PRO A 679 -21.30 -0.30 13.92
CA PRO A 679 -20.56 -0.23 15.19
C PRO A 679 -19.03 -0.29 14.98
N ALA A 680 -18.54 0.07 13.79
CA ALA A 680 -17.15 0.14 13.44
C ALA A 680 -16.38 1.15 14.32
N PRO A 681 -15.13 0.86 14.72
CA PRO A 681 -14.30 1.77 15.50
C PRO A 681 -13.86 3.01 14.71
N LEU A 682 -14.00 2.97 13.37
CA LEU A 682 -13.74 4.07 12.45
C LEU A 682 -14.62 3.93 11.20
N ALA A 683 -15.20 5.02 10.73
CA ALA A 683 -15.85 5.06 9.40
C ALA A 683 -15.07 6.00 8.47
N ILE A 684 -14.78 5.58 7.23
CA ILE A 684 -14.03 6.37 6.25
C ILE A 684 -14.87 6.49 4.98
N PHE A 685 -14.96 7.69 4.41
CA PHE A 685 -15.73 7.94 3.19
C PHE A 685 -14.85 8.54 2.09
N PRO A 686 -14.76 7.93 0.90
CA PRO A 686 -14.12 8.56 -0.25
C PRO A 686 -14.68 9.96 -0.55
N LEU A 687 -13.82 10.90 -0.92
CA LEU A 687 -14.25 12.24 -1.33
C LEU A 687 -15.20 12.18 -2.52
N GLU A 688 -14.99 11.26 -3.44
CA GLU A 688 -15.84 11.02 -4.59
C GLU A 688 -17.29 10.71 -4.15
N ASP A 689 -17.46 9.86 -3.14
CA ASP A 689 -18.77 9.52 -2.59
C ASP A 689 -19.37 10.71 -1.82
N LEU A 690 -18.57 11.42 -1.03
CA LEU A 690 -19.04 12.62 -0.33
C LEU A 690 -19.54 13.68 -1.31
N LEU A 691 -18.87 13.84 -2.45
CA LEU A 691 -19.21 14.80 -3.50
C LEU A 691 -20.27 14.26 -4.48
N ALA A 692 -20.64 12.98 -4.38
CA ALA A 692 -21.53 12.27 -5.30
C ALA A 692 -21.03 12.26 -6.76
N LEU A 693 -19.72 12.09 -6.95
CA LEU A 693 -19.11 11.94 -8.27
C LEU A 693 -19.40 10.53 -8.82
N GLU A 694 -19.56 10.43 -10.14
CA GLU A 694 -19.90 9.17 -10.81
C GLU A 694 -18.68 8.33 -11.18
N GLY A 695 -17.56 8.99 -11.50
CA GLY A 695 -16.33 8.34 -11.97
C GLY A 695 -15.54 7.74 -10.81
N GLN A 696 -15.20 6.45 -10.92
CA GLN A 696 -14.27 5.80 -10.00
C GLN A 696 -12.81 6.19 -10.31
N PRO A 697 -11.91 6.22 -9.31
CA PRO A 697 -10.50 6.52 -9.53
C PRO A 697 -9.75 5.46 -10.34
N ASN A 698 -10.08 4.18 -10.11
CA ASN A 698 -9.42 3.04 -10.74
C ASN A 698 -10.42 1.94 -11.09
N VAL A 699 -10.20 1.26 -12.21
CA VAL A 699 -10.87 0.00 -12.59
C VAL A 699 -9.80 -1.10 -12.58
N PRO A 700 -9.86 -2.05 -11.64
CA PRO A 700 -8.92 -3.16 -11.58
C PRO A 700 -8.95 -4.07 -12.81
N GLY A 701 -7.82 -4.72 -13.08
CA GLY A 701 -7.64 -5.61 -14.22
C GLY A 701 -6.78 -5.00 -15.33
N PRO A 702 -6.70 -5.65 -16.49
CA PRO A 702 -5.87 -5.19 -17.60
C PRO A 702 -6.34 -3.83 -18.14
N PRO A 703 -5.45 -3.06 -18.80
CA PRO A 703 -5.81 -1.76 -19.38
C PRO A 703 -7.05 -1.85 -20.27
N CYS A 704 -8.11 -1.11 -19.90
CA CYS A 704 -9.40 -1.12 -20.60
C CYS A 704 -9.79 0.26 -21.16
N GLY A 705 -8.82 1.19 -21.20
CA GLY A 705 -9.02 2.58 -21.60
C GLY A 705 -9.57 3.50 -20.51
N HIS A 706 -9.90 2.99 -19.32
CA HIS A 706 -10.29 3.84 -18.18
C HIS A 706 -9.12 4.77 -17.78
N PRO A 707 -9.36 6.06 -17.46
CA PRO A 707 -8.33 6.99 -16.99
C PRO A 707 -7.97 6.74 -15.52
N ASN A 708 -7.48 5.53 -15.22
CA ASN A 708 -6.98 5.14 -13.91
C ASN A 708 -5.97 6.18 -13.39
N TRP A 709 -6.09 6.54 -12.11
CA TRP A 709 -5.13 7.42 -11.41
C TRP A 709 -4.95 8.83 -11.99
N ARG A 710 -5.91 9.29 -12.81
CA ARG A 710 -5.84 10.59 -13.48
C ARG A 710 -6.97 11.54 -13.13
N ARG A 711 -8.10 11.06 -12.62
CA ARG A 711 -9.25 11.94 -12.33
C ARG A 711 -8.92 12.96 -11.25
N ARG A 712 -9.15 14.25 -11.55
CA ARG A 712 -9.02 15.33 -10.57
C ARG A 712 -10.37 15.73 -10.01
N MET A 713 -10.38 16.21 -8.77
CA MET A 713 -11.56 16.77 -8.10
C MET A 713 -12.16 17.90 -8.95
N PRO A 714 -13.48 18.09 -8.99
CA PRO A 714 -14.10 19.06 -9.89
C PRO A 714 -13.81 20.53 -9.53
N ARG A 715 -13.36 20.79 -8.29
CA ARG A 715 -13.09 22.15 -7.76
C ARG A 715 -11.83 22.15 -6.89
N SER A 716 -11.30 23.34 -6.62
CA SER A 716 -10.23 23.52 -5.62
C SER A 716 -10.70 23.10 -4.23
N VAL A 717 -9.76 22.70 -3.38
CA VAL A 717 -10.04 22.21 -2.02
C VAL A 717 -10.88 23.19 -1.19
N ASP A 718 -10.67 24.49 -1.35
CA ASP A 718 -11.42 25.51 -0.62
C ASP A 718 -12.91 25.57 -1.03
N ALA A 719 -13.22 25.13 -2.25
CA ALA A 719 -14.58 25.08 -2.80
C ALA A 719 -15.21 23.67 -2.79
N LEU A 720 -14.47 22.62 -2.39
CA LEU A 720 -14.98 21.24 -2.42
C LEU A 720 -16.16 21.00 -1.47
N PHE A 721 -16.12 21.60 -0.28
CA PHE A 721 -17.08 21.32 0.79
C PHE A 721 -18.29 22.27 0.77
N ASP A 722 -19.00 22.26 -0.36
CA ASP A 722 -20.20 23.05 -0.64
C ASP A 722 -21.44 22.63 0.18
N ALA A 723 -22.61 23.21 -0.11
CA ALA A 723 -23.83 22.94 0.65
C ALA A 723 -24.28 21.45 0.56
N PRO A 724 -24.36 20.81 -0.62
CA PRO A 724 -24.62 19.38 -0.72
C PRO A 724 -23.64 18.50 0.07
N ALA A 725 -22.33 18.76 -0.02
CA ALA A 725 -21.33 18.01 0.73
C ALA A 725 -21.51 18.18 2.26
N ARG A 726 -21.82 19.41 2.72
CA ARG A 726 -22.11 19.68 4.13
C ARG A 726 -23.36 18.94 4.63
N THR A 727 -24.41 18.83 3.82
CA THR A 727 -25.62 18.07 4.16
C THR A 727 -25.31 16.59 4.36
N ARG A 728 -24.48 16.00 3.49
CA ARG A 728 -24.05 14.60 3.61
C ARG A 728 -23.16 14.37 4.84
N ILE A 729 -22.23 15.29 5.13
CA ILE A 729 -21.44 15.25 6.38
C ILE A 729 -22.34 15.31 7.60
N ALA A 730 -23.38 16.16 7.58
CA ALA A 730 -24.32 16.23 8.70
C ALA A 730 -25.08 14.90 8.89
N ALA A 731 -25.43 14.21 7.81
CA ALA A 731 -26.04 12.87 7.87
C ALA A 731 -25.08 11.84 8.49
N VAL A 732 -23.82 11.78 8.03
CA VAL A 732 -22.77 10.91 8.60
C VAL A 732 -22.59 11.18 10.09
N ARG A 733 -22.45 12.45 10.49
CA ARG A 733 -22.24 12.83 11.90
C ARG A 733 -23.42 12.46 12.79
N ARG A 734 -24.66 12.62 12.30
CA ARG A 734 -25.86 12.21 13.05
C ARG A 734 -25.90 10.69 13.22
N ALA A 735 -25.57 9.94 12.18
CA ALA A 735 -25.50 8.48 12.23
C ALA A 735 -24.41 7.98 13.18
N ARG A 736 -23.18 8.53 13.10
CA ARG A 736 -22.06 8.17 14.01
C ARG A 736 -22.37 8.40 15.49
N LYS A 737 -23.19 9.41 15.82
CA LYS A 737 -23.61 9.63 17.22
C LYS A 737 -24.55 8.54 17.75
N ARG A 738 -25.26 7.84 16.86
CA ARG A 738 -26.21 6.77 17.18
C ARG A 738 -25.57 5.38 17.09
N ALA A 739 -24.45 5.25 16.37
CA ALA A 739 -23.60 4.07 16.37
C ALA A 739 -22.87 3.98 17.71
N ARG A 740 -23.49 3.35 18.70
CA ARG A 740 -22.91 3.02 19.99
C ARG A 740 -23.12 1.54 20.26
#